data_AF-A0A952RH86-F1
#
_entry.id   AF-A0A952RH86-F1
#
_cell.length_a   1.000
_cell.length_b   1.000
_cell.length_c   1.000
_cell.angle_alpha   90.00
_cell.angle_beta   90.00
_cell.angle_gamma   90.00
#
_symmetry.space_group_name_H-M   'P 1'
#
loop_
_entity.id
_entity.type
_entity.pdbx_description
1 polymer ?
#
loop_
_entity_poly.entity_id
_entity_poly.type
_entity_poly.pdbx_seq_one_letter_code
_entity_poly.pdbx_strand_id
1 'polypeptide(L)'
;MMPLVVTPGTQNVPVTAGANVQLAPGRYASVTTKSQSVLSLSAGRYELNSLDIHSKAALAVDTTNGPVVLLVRSAVGLAGSVATSGPSGRFILGFTGTQAVNVDGPFRGSVFAPYAALSLRAHQHSAGIQGSFFAKSVKIEQHTSVQFEAFEHWSRLFGLRPILTCLSQSRVDSAAGLFGYENETMGPIELALGADNRLEGTSFSTPSTLFQPGLNPYAFYGYFDPSQGSATWSILGTSVTAESGSLRCTATDVIPVPTQTLDLTIDAPGEPSAAATARAVSNFYGPGYSTAPVPPAPFAAASMTLSTFAGPTGPRFRLRVTEVTRGDDGCGDNDPVFKSVIIGGHELGPRDMQECAEENNCDELFDAPLDLEAAEVEATFDVWDDDALLCGGDDRQFYLKLRFNAVTGANVGGSIDEFDPSESRFVDVGSRCVRTRDGDGFCWSVEVIRPTEVCFDWPADFVDSGPWSNGASEDYYAARGVQAFPASRALASVTLIADGAVRYAFDGVLDERGCIPKDRLPDPFAWGREDNLRAAFFLRPVMCADPTGAACAESTTSSLGAANIVVADSENASTPRFCTAFAERAADAPSACRTVTAAEGAFAGWPNGYGPPMLRINATDVGTKDSITPTTRVAAVVSHALERERETGGDLSVVLGLVERRYAGATPTIFANQECPSIRGTACTSGNRLYLEPDFVQRPGVFGSNRFKFVVGHELGHFFQHASQGTLAKSYGTDDINPVCACRHVPLVDGSHCIQSMETANAAQSEGYAHFLAAKLWNRDTDADCTFGYYKEFLDTTCRSGAEECGLDPEPDPGRPALSLTKPPYPISCTEKRRWRNTHCLDSTATDDKLTQGVEMDWLAFYWAINTGQAAERWPTRQIHDAYRSACGAATGEGCRQATVSWAQLRGAAFAVAETNEHARFLEDTGRETRVDDQP
;
A
#
# COMPACT_ATOMS: atom_id res chain seq x y z
N MET A 1 -24.54 6.84 11.78
CA MET A 1 -25.63 6.13 11.08
C MET A 1 -26.34 7.14 10.19
N MET A 2 -26.24 7.01 8.87
CA MET A 2 -27.12 7.78 7.97
C MET A 2 -28.59 7.40 8.22
N PRO A 3 -29.53 8.33 8.03
CA PRO A 3 -30.95 8.04 8.23
C PRO A 3 -31.45 7.09 7.14
N LEU A 4 -32.04 5.96 7.55
CA LEU A 4 -32.80 5.08 6.66
C LEU A 4 -33.89 5.92 5.96
N VAL A 5 -33.84 6.01 4.63
CA VAL A 5 -34.83 6.78 3.85
C VAL A 5 -35.93 5.82 3.40
N VAL A 6 -37.16 6.10 3.82
CA VAL A 6 -38.37 5.36 3.39
C VAL A 6 -39.14 6.26 2.44
N THR A 7 -39.57 5.78 1.26
CA THR A 7 -40.40 6.54 0.31
C THR A 7 -41.78 5.88 0.13
N PRO A 8 -42.76 6.19 1.00
CA PRO A 8 -44.09 5.62 0.93
C PRO A 8 -44.81 5.92 -0.39
N GLY A 9 -45.71 5.01 -0.77
CA GLY A 9 -46.65 5.23 -1.87
C GLY A 9 -47.87 6.03 -1.42
N THR A 10 -48.87 6.13 -2.29
CA THR A 10 -50.14 6.83 -2.01
C THR A 10 -51.30 5.89 -1.73
N GLN A 11 -51.16 4.59 -2.03
CA GLN A 11 -52.22 3.60 -1.89
C GLN A 11 -52.42 3.18 -0.43
N ASN A 12 -53.66 3.29 0.07
CA ASN A 12 -54.04 2.70 1.35
C ASN A 12 -54.55 1.26 1.14
N VAL A 13 -54.12 0.34 1.99
CA VAL A 13 -54.49 -1.09 1.94
C VAL A 13 -55.19 -1.49 3.23
N PRO A 14 -56.54 -1.38 3.29
CA PRO A 14 -57.32 -1.90 4.40
C PRO A 14 -57.56 -3.40 4.22
N VAL A 15 -57.03 -4.22 5.12
CA VAL A 15 -57.39 -5.65 5.21
C VAL A 15 -58.57 -5.77 6.18
N THR A 16 -59.75 -6.04 5.63
CA THR A 16 -61.00 -6.14 6.39
C THR A 16 -60.99 -7.36 7.31
N ALA A 17 -61.78 -7.33 8.39
CA ALA A 17 -61.81 -8.42 9.36
C ALA A 17 -62.16 -9.76 8.70
N GLY A 18 -61.41 -10.81 9.02
CA GLY A 18 -61.57 -12.14 8.42
C GLY A 18 -60.96 -12.31 7.02
N ALA A 19 -60.50 -11.25 6.37
CA ALA A 19 -59.90 -11.35 5.03
C ALA A 19 -58.47 -11.92 5.08
N ASN A 20 -58.04 -12.53 3.97
CA ASN A 20 -56.63 -12.86 3.72
C ASN A 20 -56.19 -12.11 2.47
N VAL A 21 -55.18 -11.24 2.60
CA VAL A 21 -54.69 -10.39 1.51
C VAL A 21 -53.20 -10.63 1.35
N GLN A 22 -52.77 -11.04 0.15
CA GLN A 22 -51.37 -11.01 -0.26
C GLN A 22 -51.01 -9.62 -0.76
N LEU A 23 -49.98 -9.01 -0.18
CA LEU A 23 -49.44 -7.74 -0.64
C LEU A 23 -48.17 -7.99 -1.44
N ALA A 24 -48.15 -7.53 -2.70
CA ALA A 24 -46.95 -7.58 -3.52
C ALA A 24 -45.88 -6.62 -2.95
N PRO A 25 -44.58 -6.89 -3.14
CA PRO A 25 -43.52 -5.92 -2.82
C PRO A 25 -43.78 -4.57 -3.51
N GLY A 26 -43.55 -3.46 -2.80
CA GLY A 26 -43.87 -2.12 -3.34
C GLY A 26 -44.00 -1.00 -2.30
N ARG A 27 -44.49 0.15 -2.78
CA ARG A 27 -44.67 1.38 -2.00
C ARG A 27 -46.15 1.62 -1.70
N TYR A 28 -46.49 1.81 -0.44
CA TYR A 28 -47.87 2.06 0.01
C TYR A 28 -47.93 3.23 0.99
N ALA A 29 -49.11 3.83 1.13
CA ALA A 29 -49.37 4.85 2.14
C ALA A 29 -49.58 4.16 3.50
N SER A 30 -50.81 3.78 3.85
CA SER A 30 -51.10 3.07 5.10
C SER A 30 -51.55 1.64 4.85
N VAL A 31 -51.06 0.68 5.63
CA VAL A 31 -51.57 -0.69 5.67
C VAL A 31 -52.20 -0.93 7.04
N THR A 32 -53.47 -1.33 7.07
CA THR A 32 -54.21 -1.59 8.31
C THR A 32 -54.88 -2.95 8.24
N THR A 33 -54.52 -3.84 9.16
CA THR A 33 -54.97 -5.23 9.20
C THR A 33 -55.89 -5.43 10.40
N LYS A 34 -57.20 -5.55 10.16
CA LYS A 34 -58.21 -5.66 11.22
C LYS A 34 -58.19 -7.03 11.89
N SER A 35 -58.83 -7.14 13.05
CA SER A 35 -58.95 -8.39 13.81
C SER A 35 -59.40 -9.58 12.94
N GLN A 36 -58.85 -10.77 13.21
CA GLN A 36 -59.11 -12.02 12.50
C GLN A 36 -58.70 -12.04 11.02
N SER A 37 -57.98 -11.03 10.54
CA SER A 37 -57.49 -10.99 9.16
C SER A 37 -56.00 -11.33 9.06
N VAL A 38 -55.57 -11.71 7.87
CA VAL A 38 -54.19 -12.09 7.55
C VAL A 38 -53.67 -11.20 6.44
N LEU A 39 -52.57 -10.51 6.69
CA LEU A 39 -51.77 -9.85 5.67
C LEU A 39 -50.57 -10.74 5.36
N SER A 40 -50.43 -11.16 4.11
CA SER A 40 -49.35 -12.04 3.67
C SER A 40 -48.34 -11.25 2.83
N LEU A 41 -47.06 -11.35 3.20
CA LEU A 41 -45.92 -10.77 2.47
C LEU A 41 -45.06 -11.88 1.91
N SER A 42 -44.52 -11.71 0.71
CA SER A 42 -43.53 -12.60 0.12
C SER A 42 -42.16 -11.90 0.08
N ALA A 43 -41.09 -12.63 -0.23
CA ALA A 43 -39.75 -12.06 -0.45
C ALA A 43 -39.79 -10.77 -1.29
N GLY A 44 -39.12 -9.73 -0.81
CA GLY A 44 -39.11 -8.41 -1.44
C GLY A 44 -39.09 -7.25 -0.45
N ARG A 45 -39.12 -6.03 -0.99
CA ARG A 45 -39.06 -4.78 -0.24
C ARG A 45 -40.40 -4.06 -0.23
N TYR A 46 -40.82 -3.63 0.95
CA TYR A 46 -42.06 -2.94 1.22
C TYR A 46 -41.76 -1.60 1.90
N GLU A 47 -42.27 -0.49 1.34
CA GLU A 47 -42.09 0.84 1.93
C GLU A 47 -43.45 1.47 2.23
N LEU A 48 -43.73 1.70 3.51
CA LEU A 48 -45.01 2.16 4.03
C LEU A 48 -44.87 3.51 4.75
N ASN A 49 -45.91 4.33 4.73
CA ASN A 49 -46.01 5.45 5.65
C ASN A 49 -46.39 4.97 7.05
N SER A 50 -47.36 4.05 7.16
CA SER A 50 -47.77 3.47 8.44
C SER A 50 -48.22 2.02 8.31
N LEU A 51 -47.99 1.25 9.37
CA LEU A 51 -48.41 -0.15 9.51
C LEU A 51 -49.19 -0.33 10.82
N ASP A 52 -50.39 -0.89 10.75
CA ASP A 52 -51.21 -1.17 11.94
C ASP A 52 -51.81 -2.58 11.85
N ILE A 53 -51.34 -3.50 12.70
CA ILE A 53 -51.82 -4.88 12.81
C ILE A 53 -52.59 -5.02 14.11
N HIS A 54 -53.93 -5.15 14.02
CA HIS A 54 -54.81 -5.20 15.19
C HIS A 54 -54.70 -6.51 15.97
N SER A 55 -55.21 -6.52 17.20
CA SER A 55 -55.32 -7.73 18.01
C SER A 55 -56.03 -8.85 17.25
N LYS A 56 -55.53 -10.08 17.36
CA LYS A 56 -56.02 -11.27 16.63
C LYS A 56 -55.89 -11.22 15.11
N ALA A 57 -55.22 -10.22 14.55
CA ALA A 57 -54.76 -10.24 13.17
C ALA A 57 -53.40 -10.94 13.07
N ALA A 58 -53.00 -11.34 11.85
CA ALA A 58 -51.69 -11.90 11.58
C ALA A 58 -50.99 -11.18 10.42
N LEU A 59 -49.69 -10.95 10.59
CA LEU A 59 -48.75 -10.68 9.51
C LEU A 59 -48.01 -11.98 9.19
N ALA A 60 -48.36 -12.62 8.08
CA ALA A 60 -47.71 -13.82 7.58
C ALA A 60 -46.57 -13.41 6.63
N VAL A 61 -45.34 -13.75 6.96
CA VAL A 61 -44.14 -13.35 6.20
C VAL A 61 -43.50 -14.58 5.59
N ASP A 62 -43.48 -14.67 4.27
CA ASP A 62 -42.85 -15.77 3.55
C ASP A 62 -41.44 -15.39 3.07
N THR A 63 -40.43 -15.94 3.75
CA THR A 63 -39.00 -15.73 3.49
C THR A 63 -38.35 -16.88 2.73
N THR A 64 -39.13 -17.87 2.28
CA THR A 64 -38.61 -19.06 1.58
C THR A 64 -37.82 -18.71 0.32
N ASN A 65 -38.25 -17.68 -0.41
CA ASN A 65 -37.63 -17.23 -1.65
C ASN A 65 -36.67 -16.03 -1.49
N GLY A 66 -36.34 -15.63 -0.25
CA GLY A 66 -35.43 -14.52 0.01
C GLY A 66 -35.89 -13.60 1.15
N PRO A 67 -35.14 -12.52 1.44
CA PRO A 67 -35.46 -11.63 2.53
C PRO A 67 -36.75 -10.82 2.29
N VAL A 68 -37.49 -10.58 3.37
CA VAL A 68 -38.59 -9.62 3.41
C VAL A 68 -38.13 -8.40 4.20
N VAL A 69 -38.02 -7.26 3.51
CA VAL A 69 -37.60 -5.98 4.09
C VAL A 69 -38.80 -5.05 4.15
N LEU A 70 -39.33 -4.83 5.35
CA LEU A 70 -40.49 -3.98 5.59
C LEU A 70 -40.05 -2.68 6.25
N LEU A 71 -40.12 -1.57 5.52
CA LEU A 71 -39.73 -0.25 6.01
C LEU A 71 -40.96 0.63 6.25
N VAL A 72 -41.02 1.26 7.42
CA VAL A 72 -42.16 2.09 7.83
C VAL A 72 -41.66 3.46 8.28
N ARG A 73 -42.27 4.53 7.74
CA ARG A 73 -41.81 5.90 7.97
C ARG A 73 -42.34 6.51 9.28
N SER A 74 -43.65 6.44 9.53
CA SER A 74 -44.30 7.36 10.48
C SER A 74 -44.88 6.70 11.72
N ALA A 75 -45.56 5.54 11.57
CA ALA A 75 -46.20 4.84 12.69
C ALA A 75 -46.24 3.32 12.50
N VAL A 76 -45.99 2.57 13.57
CA VAL A 76 -46.06 1.10 13.62
C VAL A 76 -46.85 0.66 14.84
N GLY A 77 -47.95 -0.08 14.62
CA GLY A 77 -48.71 -0.80 15.65
C GLY A 77 -48.72 -2.30 15.38
N LEU A 78 -48.24 -3.11 16.34
CA LEU A 78 -48.18 -4.57 16.20
C LEU A 78 -48.90 -5.25 17.38
N ALA A 79 -50.23 -5.16 17.40
CA ALA A 79 -51.07 -5.80 18.40
C ALA A 79 -51.44 -7.26 18.07
N GLY A 80 -51.23 -7.68 16.81
CA GLY A 80 -51.43 -9.06 16.33
C GLY A 80 -50.17 -9.92 16.38
N SER A 81 -50.19 -11.08 15.70
CA SER A 81 -49.03 -11.97 15.58
C SER A 81 -48.25 -11.72 14.29
N VAL A 82 -46.92 -11.79 14.36
CA VAL A 82 -46.04 -11.83 13.18
C VAL A 82 -45.42 -13.23 13.09
N ALA A 83 -45.79 -13.96 12.03
CA ALA A 83 -45.35 -15.33 11.80
C ALA A 83 -44.56 -15.40 10.51
N THR A 84 -43.40 -16.05 10.55
CA THR A 84 -42.51 -16.18 9.40
C THR A 84 -42.46 -17.64 8.94
N SER A 85 -42.71 -17.90 7.66
CA SER A 85 -42.38 -19.17 6.99
C SER A 85 -40.99 -19.06 6.36
N GLY A 86 -40.14 -20.06 6.59
CA GLY A 86 -38.71 -20.01 6.27
C GLY A 86 -37.84 -19.50 7.43
N PRO A 87 -36.55 -19.20 7.18
CA PRO A 87 -35.62 -18.71 8.21
C PRO A 87 -36.03 -17.32 8.74
N SER A 88 -36.26 -17.19 10.06
CA SER A 88 -36.67 -15.92 10.67
C SER A 88 -35.60 -14.83 10.59
N GLY A 89 -34.33 -15.19 10.49
CA GLY A 89 -33.20 -14.30 10.18
C GLY A 89 -33.31 -13.57 8.83
N ARG A 90 -34.35 -13.82 8.02
CA ARG A 90 -34.58 -13.15 6.72
C ARG A 90 -35.73 -12.15 6.71
N PHE A 91 -36.39 -11.92 7.84
CA PHE A 91 -37.38 -10.84 7.97
C PHE A 91 -36.85 -9.70 8.83
N ILE A 92 -37.03 -8.47 8.35
CA ILE A 92 -36.72 -7.26 9.10
C ILE A 92 -37.78 -6.18 8.92
N LEU A 93 -38.14 -5.56 10.04
CA LEU A 93 -38.96 -4.36 10.13
C LEU A 93 -38.07 -3.15 10.48
N GLY A 94 -37.84 -2.28 9.52
CA GLY A 94 -37.17 -1.00 9.73
C GLY A 94 -38.17 0.12 10.01
N PHE A 95 -37.96 0.92 11.06
CA PHE A 95 -38.82 2.03 11.44
C PHE A 95 -38.01 3.31 11.61
N THR A 96 -38.41 4.37 10.91
CA THR A 96 -37.64 5.64 10.88
C THR A 96 -38.31 6.79 11.61
N GLY A 97 -39.51 6.56 12.13
CA GLY A 97 -40.24 7.52 12.94
C GLY A 97 -39.78 7.55 14.40
N THR A 98 -40.38 8.46 15.16
CA THR A 98 -40.07 8.66 16.59
C THR A 98 -41.14 8.11 17.52
N GLN A 99 -42.30 7.67 16.99
CA GLN A 99 -43.38 7.08 17.77
C GLN A 99 -42.97 5.73 18.37
N ALA A 100 -43.39 5.45 19.60
CA ALA A 100 -43.06 4.17 20.23
C ALA A 100 -43.63 2.99 19.44
N VAL A 101 -42.82 1.95 19.23
CA VAL A 101 -43.21 0.69 18.59
C VAL A 101 -43.56 -0.31 19.68
N ASN A 102 -44.81 -0.79 19.67
CA ASN A 102 -45.27 -1.83 20.59
C ASN A 102 -45.46 -3.14 19.84
N VAL A 103 -44.81 -4.20 20.33
CA VAL A 103 -44.97 -5.59 19.86
C VAL A 103 -45.72 -6.34 20.96
N ASP A 104 -47.03 -6.52 20.80
CA ASP A 104 -47.90 -7.10 21.84
C ASP A 104 -48.23 -8.60 21.61
N GLY A 105 -47.77 -9.18 20.51
CA GLY A 105 -48.00 -10.59 20.13
C GLY A 105 -46.70 -11.35 19.82
N PRO A 106 -46.80 -12.65 19.44
CA PRO A 106 -45.66 -13.41 18.93
C PRO A 106 -44.98 -12.68 17.77
N PHE A 107 -43.65 -12.69 17.74
CA PHE A 107 -42.87 -12.04 16.69
C PHE A 107 -41.65 -12.88 16.32
N ARG A 108 -41.43 -13.07 15.02
CA ARG A 108 -40.26 -13.78 14.48
C ARG A 108 -39.58 -12.97 13.38
N GLY A 109 -38.43 -12.39 13.67
CA GLY A 109 -37.65 -11.56 12.75
C GLY A 109 -36.97 -10.41 13.48
N SER A 110 -36.41 -9.45 12.75
CA SER A 110 -35.65 -8.35 13.35
C SER A 110 -36.39 -7.02 13.32
N VAL A 111 -36.15 -6.15 14.29
CA VAL A 111 -36.67 -4.77 14.34
C VAL A 111 -35.51 -3.79 14.42
N PHE A 112 -35.48 -2.81 13.51
CA PHE A 112 -34.51 -1.72 13.50
C PHE A 112 -35.24 -0.37 13.58
N ALA A 113 -35.23 0.27 14.75
CA ALA A 113 -36.01 1.46 15.09
C ALA A 113 -35.16 2.52 15.83
N PRO A 114 -34.08 3.05 15.22
CA PRO A 114 -33.02 3.80 15.92
C PRO A 114 -33.50 5.09 16.62
N TYR A 115 -34.65 5.63 16.22
CA TYR A 115 -35.20 6.88 16.75
C TYR A 115 -36.39 6.69 17.69
N ALA A 116 -36.87 5.46 17.87
CA ALA A 116 -38.08 5.14 18.62
C ALA A 116 -37.80 4.26 19.84
N ALA A 117 -38.64 4.38 20.86
CA ALA A 117 -38.70 3.39 21.93
C ALA A 117 -39.40 2.13 21.42
N LEU A 118 -38.88 0.95 21.78
CA LEU A 118 -39.45 -0.35 21.46
C LEU A 118 -39.91 -1.03 22.74
N SER A 119 -41.18 -1.42 22.81
CA SER A 119 -41.74 -2.22 23.92
C SER A 119 -42.10 -3.61 23.42
N LEU A 120 -41.52 -4.64 24.04
CA LEU A 120 -41.78 -6.05 23.75
C LEU A 120 -42.67 -6.64 24.83
N ARG A 121 -43.86 -7.13 24.45
CA ARG A 121 -44.82 -7.76 25.35
C ARG A 121 -45.27 -9.10 24.77
N ALA A 122 -44.83 -10.20 25.39
CA ALA A 122 -45.42 -11.51 25.10
C ALA A 122 -46.45 -11.85 26.19
N HIS A 123 -47.67 -12.18 25.79
CA HIS A 123 -48.65 -12.77 26.70
C HIS A 123 -48.16 -14.14 27.22
N GLN A 124 -48.50 -14.49 28.47
CA GLN A 124 -48.01 -15.66 29.24
C GLN A 124 -48.15 -17.05 28.57
N HIS A 125 -48.70 -17.15 27.36
CA HIS A 125 -48.89 -18.41 26.62
C HIS A 125 -48.59 -18.28 25.11
N SER A 126 -47.85 -17.25 24.70
CA SER A 126 -47.51 -17.02 23.30
C SER A 126 -46.22 -17.77 22.90
N ALA A 127 -46.01 -18.02 21.60
CA ALA A 127 -44.85 -18.76 21.07
C ALA A 127 -43.48 -18.02 21.20
N GLY A 128 -43.38 -17.04 22.11
CA GLY A 128 -42.20 -16.23 22.36
C GLY A 128 -41.95 -15.13 21.31
N ILE A 129 -40.92 -14.35 21.56
CA ILE A 129 -40.36 -13.37 20.62
C ILE A 129 -38.98 -13.89 20.19
N GLN A 130 -38.70 -13.90 18.89
CA GLN A 130 -37.46 -14.41 18.32
C GLN A 130 -36.89 -13.44 17.27
N GLY A 131 -35.60 -13.10 17.39
CA GLY A 131 -34.91 -12.20 16.46
C GLY A 131 -33.90 -11.25 17.08
N SER A 132 -33.63 -10.13 16.40
CA SER A 132 -32.72 -9.08 16.85
C SER A 132 -33.40 -7.71 16.87
N PHE A 133 -33.16 -6.93 17.92
CA PHE A 133 -33.94 -5.71 18.21
C PHE A 133 -33.01 -4.53 18.49
N PHE A 134 -33.10 -3.51 17.64
CA PHE A 134 -32.29 -2.29 17.70
C PHE A 134 -33.25 -1.11 17.81
N ALA A 135 -33.13 -0.30 18.86
CA ALA A 135 -34.02 0.83 19.07
C ALA A 135 -33.31 1.93 19.87
N LYS A 136 -33.92 3.13 19.94
CA LYS A 136 -33.45 4.18 20.85
C LYS A 136 -33.41 3.69 22.30
N SER A 137 -34.40 2.88 22.68
CA SER A 137 -34.48 2.18 23.96
C SER A 137 -35.35 0.95 23.80
N VAL A 138 -34.96 -0.18 24.41
CA VAL A 138 -35.75 -1.42 24.40
C VAL A 138 -36.29 -1.68 25.80
N LYS A 139 -37.60 -1.84 25.94
CA LYS A 139 -38.29 -2.27 27.15
C LYS A 139 -38.86 -3.67 26.93
N ILE A 140 -38.49 -4.61 27.79
CA ILE A 140 -39.04 -5.96 27.82
C ILE A 140 -39.99 -6.04 29.01
N GLU A 141 -41.29 -6.28 28.77
CA GLU A 141 -42.25 -6.41 29.87
C GLU A 141 -42.13 -7.79 30.56
N GLN A 142 -42.69 -7.87 31.76
CA GLN A 142 -42.76 -9.12 32.54
C GLN A 142 -43.28 -10.31 31.72
N HIS A 143 -42.73 -11.49 32.00
CA HIS A 143 -43.09 -12.76 31.34
C HIS A 143 -42.83 -12.81 29.82
N THR A 144 -42.03 -11.87 29.29
CA THR A 144 -41.59 -11.90 27.89
C THR A 144 -40.26 -12.62 27.76
N SER A 145 -40.21 -13.69 26.96
CA SER A 145 -38.98 -14.36 26.56
C SER A 145 -38.55 -13.92 25.17
N VAL A 146 -37.27 -13.57 25.03
CA VAL A 146 -36.65 -13.17 23.76
C VAL A 146 -35.55 -14.14 23.42
N GLN A 147 -35.66 -14.80 22.26
CA GLN A 147 -34.61 -15.63 21.70
C GLN A 147 -33.87 -14.85 20.61
N PHE A 148 -32.55 -14.72 20.74
CA PHE A 148 -31.74 -14.04 19.74
C PHE A 148 -31.67 -14.84 18.43
N GLU A 149 -31.86 -14.14 17.31
CA GLU A 149 -31.56 -14.64 15.97
C GLU A 149 -31.15 -13.43 15.10
N ALA A 150 -29.96 -13.50 14.51
CA ALA A 150 -29.41 -12.41 13.70
C ALA A 150 -30.16 -12.26 12.38
N PHE A 151 -30.26 -11.01 11.89
CA PHE A 151 -30.68 -10.77 10.51
C PHE A 151 -29.54 -11.09 9.54
N GLU A 152 -29.78 -11.95 8.55
CA GLU A 152 -28.76 -12.46 7.61
C GLU A 152 -28.42 -11.47 6.49
N HIS A 153 -29.29 -10.49 6.22
CA HIS A 153 -29.22 -9.66 5.00
C HIS A 153 -29.08 -8.16 5.29
N TRP A 154 -28.24 -7.78 6.26
CA TRP A 154 -28.04 -6.36 6.64
C TRP A 154 -27.72 -5.44 5.46
N SER A 155 -27.04 -5.95 4.41
CA SER A 155 -26.77 -5.25 3.15
C SER A 155 -28.01 -4.79 2.38
N ARG A 156 -29.19 -5.38 2.64
CA ARG A 156 -30.47 -4.95 2.07
C ARG A 156 -31.11 -3.79 2.85
N LEU A 157 -30.64 -3.51 4.07
CA LEU A 157 -31.10 -2.40 4.91
C LEU A 157 -30.17 -1.19 4.84
N PHE A 158 -28.88 -1.43 5.03
CA PHE A 158 -27.77 -0.49 4.87
C PHE A 158 -27.02 -0.99 3.65
N GLY A 159 -27.30 -0.38 2.51
CA GLY A 159 -27.02 -1.02 1.24
C GLY A 159 -26.21 -0.17 0.30
N LEU A 160 -25.86 -0.82 -0.79
CA LEU A 160 -25.32 -0.19 -1.98
C LEU A 160 -26.37 0.74 -2.57
N ARG A 161 -26.05 2.02 -2.55
CA ARG A 161 -26.86 3.05 -3.20
C ARG A 161 -26.14 3.46 -4.46
N PRO A 162 -26.69 3.23 -5.65
CA PRO A 162 -26.10 3.78 -6.85
C PRO A 162 -26.24 5.30 -6.81
N ILE A 163 -25.24 5.97 -7.36
CA ILE A 163 -25.09 7.41 -7.44
C ILE A 163 -24.75 7.72 -8.90
N LEU A 164 -25.46 8.68 -9.48
CA LEU A 164 -24.98 9.32 -10.69
C LEU A 164 -24.18 10.54 -10.26
N THR A 165 -22.87 10.49 -10.48
CA THR A 165 -21.98 11.58 -10.05
C THR A 165 -22.10 12.76 -11.00
N CYS A 166 -21.91 12.50 -12.29
CA CYS A 166 -22.05 13.52 -13.31
C CYS A 166 -22.15 12.92 -14.72
N LEU A 167 -22.44 13.77 -15.70
CA LEU A 167 -22.50 13.46 -17.11
C LEU A 167 -21.31 14.11 -17.84
N SER A 168 -20.45 13.29 -18.44
CA SER A 168 -19.33 13.74 -19.26
C SER A 168 -19.71 13.70 -20.74
N GLN A 169 -19.50 14.80 -21.45
CA GLN A 169 -19.80 14.87 -22.88
C GLN A 169 -18.56 14.43 -23.67
N SER A 170 -18.59 13.20 -24.18
CA SER A 170 -17.44 12.58 -24.87
C SER A 170 -17.38 12.98 -26.35
N ARG A 171 -18.54 13.09 -27.03
CA ARG A 171 -18.67 13.58 -28.43
C ARG A 171 -19.95 14.40 -28.63
N VAL A 172 -20.13 14.94 -29.83
CA VAL A 172 -21.32 15.75 -30.21
C VAL A 172 -22.63 14.95 -30.05
N ASP A 173 -22.56 13.62 -30.19
CA ASP A 173 -23.68 12.67 -30.24
C ASP A 173 -23.67 11.62 -29.12
N SER A 174 -22.71 11.67 -28.19
CA SER A 174 -22.64 10.69 -27.09
C SER A 174 -22.26 11.34 -25.76
N ALA A 175 -22.94 10.87 -24.70
CA ALA A 175 -22.68 11.23 -23.32
C ALA A 175 -22.26 9.98 -22.53
N ALA A 176 -21.44 10.17 -21.50
CA ALA A 176 -21.11 9.15 -20.52
C ALA A 176 -21.72 9.57 -19.17
N GLY A 177 -22.58 8.72 -18.59
CA GLY A 177 -22.93 8.84 -17.18
C GLY A 177 -21.81 8.24 -16.34
N LEU A 178 -21.20 9.03 -15.43
CA LEU A 178 -20.24 8.52 -14.45
C LEU A 178 -21.01 8.05 -13.23
N PHE A 179 -21.01 6.74 -13.02
CA PHE A 179 -21.75 6.08 -11.97
C PHE A 179 -20.82 5.73 -10.80
N GLY A 180 -21.30 5.98 -9.59
CA GLY A 180 -20.66 5.64 -8.34
C GLY A 180 -21.63 4.96 -7.40
N TYR A 181 -21.17 4.54 -6.23
CA TYR A 181 -22.04 3.97 -5.22
C TYR A 181 -21.64 4.42 -3.83
N GLU A 182 -22.55 4.29 -2.89
CA GLU A 182 -22.24 4.35 -1.46
C GLU A 182 -22.52 2.99 -0.85
N ASN A 183 -21.52 2.38 -0.24
CA ASN A 183 -21.66 1.18 0.58
C ASN A 183 -21.62 1.57 2.06
N GLU A 184 -22.78 1.60 2.70
CA GLU A 184 -22.88 2.00 4.11
C GLU A 184 -22.48 0.87 5.10
N THR A 185 -22.06 -0.30 4.61
CA THR A 185 -21.61 -1.40 5.46
C THR A 185 -20.13 -1.28 5.82
N MET A 186 -19.70 -1.93 6.91
CA MET A 186 -18.30 -1.91 7.36
C MET A 186 -17.37 -2.84 6.53
N GLY A 187 -17.92 -3.64 5.63
CA GLY A 187 -17.17 -4.59 4.81
C GLY A 187 -17.58 -4.51 3.33
N PRO A 188 -16.80 -5.11 2.43
CA PRO A 188 -17.16 -5.16 1.03
C PRO A 188 -18.45 -5.97 0.82
N ILE A 189 -19.26 -5.58 -0.16
CA ILE A 189 -20.42 -6.35 -0.61
C ILE A 189 -20.11 -6.91 -1.99
N GLU A 190 -20.25 -8.22 -2.15
CA GLU A 190 -20.25 -8.86 -3.47
C GLU A 190 -21.68 -9.03 -3.98
N LEU A 191 -21.93 -8.54 -5.19
CA LEU A 191 -23.22 -8.61 -5.85
C LEU A 191 -23.03 -8.85 -7.35
N ALA A 192 -23.25 -10.10 -7.75
CA ALA A 192 -23.16 -10.52 -9.16
C ALA A 192 -24.11 -9.70 -10.06
N LEU A 193 -23.74 -9.57 -11.34
CA LEU A 193 -24.59 -8.98 -12.36
C LEU A 193 -25.91 -9.74 -12.46
N GLY A 194 -27.03 -9.03 -12.58
CA GLY A 194 -28.36 -9.63 -12.61
C GLY A 194 -29.46 -8.62 -12.26
N ALA A 195 -30.65 -9.10 -11.89
CA ALA A 195 -31.78 -8.22 -11.55
C ALA A 195 -31.49 -7.25 -10.39
N ASP A 196 -30.58 -7.64 -9.48
CA ASP A 196 -30.13 -6.83 -8.36
C ASP A 196 -28.90 -5.95 -8.67
N ASN A 197 -28.27 -6.09 -9.84
CA ASN A 197 -27.15 -5.25 -10.28
C ASN A 197 -27.15 -5.17 -11.81
N ARG A 198 -27.87 -4.19 -12.36
CA ARG A 198 -28.19 -4.11 -13.79
C ARG A 198 -27.99 -2.70 -14.34
N LEU A 199 -27.23 -2.58 -15.42
CA LEU A 199 -27.13 -1.36 -16.22
C LEU A 199 -27.91 -1.53 -17.52
N GLU A 200 -28.77 -0.57 -17.84
CA GLU A 200 -29.61 -0.56 -19.03
C GLU A 200 -29.40 0.73 -19.84
N GLY A 201 -29.66 0.69 -21.14
CA GLY A 201 -29.62 1.87 -22.01
C GLY A 201 -28.20 2.38 -22.33
N THR A 202 -27.19 1.53 -22.20
CA THR A 202 -25.79 1.86 -22.52
C THR A 202 -25.20 0.85 -23.50
N SER A 203 -24.19 1.27 -24.26
CA SER A 203 -23.47 0.41 -25.21
C SER A 203 -22.13 -0.12 -24.67
N PHE A 204 -21.67 0.36 -23.51
CA PHE A 204 -20.36 0.01 -22.95
C PHE A 204 -20.35 0.08 -21.42
N SER A 205 -19.62 -0.85 -20.80
CA SER A 205 -19.36 -1.11 -19.36
C SER A 205 -20.23 -2.18 -18.69
N THR A 206 -19.58 -2.92 -17.80
CA THR A 206 -20.20 -3.79 -16.80
C THR A 206 -20.14 -3.06 -15.44
N PRO A 207 -21.24 -2.99 -14.68
CA PRO A 207 -21.20 -2.48 -13.31
C PRO A 207 -20.23 -3.27 -12.43
N SER A 208 -19.71 -2.63 -11.37
CA SER A 208 -18.92 -3.34 -10.37
C SER A 208 -19.72 -4.50 -9.76
N THR A 209 -19.07 -5.63 -9.50
CA THR A 209 -19.63 -6.74 -8.71
C THR A 209 -19.09 -6.78 -7.29
N LEU A 210 -18.05 -6.01 -6.99
CA LEU A 210 -17.46 -5.85 -5.66
C LEU A 210 -17.55 -4.40 -5.21
N PHE A 211 -18.15 -4.17 -4.06
CA PHE A 211 -18.47 -2.83 -3.59
C PHE A 211 -17.81 -2.56 -2.25
N GLN A 212 -16.76 -1.73 -2.24
CA GLN A 212 -15.99 -1.40 -1.04
C GLN A 212 -16.78 -0.48 -0.11
N PRO A 213 -16.58 -0.54 1.22
CA PRO A 213 -17.18 0.40 2.17
C PRO A 213 -17.00 1.88 1.78
N GLY A 214 -17.96 2.71 2.16
CA GLY A 214 -17.91 4.17 1.97
C GLY A 214 -18.46 4.67 0.63
N LEU A 215 -18.24 5.96 0.37
CA LEU A 215 -18.66 6.66 -0.84
C LEU A 215 -17.61 6.47 -1.94
N ASN A 216 -18.02 5.88 -3.06
CA ASN A 216 -17.21 5.58 -4.23
C ASN A 216 -17.83 6.25 -5.47
N PRO A 217 -17.62 7.57 -5.69
CA PRO A 217 -18.37 8.34 -6.68
C PRO A 217 -18.00 8.03 -8.14
N TYR A 218 -16.92 7.32 -8.41
CA TYR A 218 -16.44 7.05 -9.77
C TYR A 218 -16.17 5.55 -9.98
N ALA A 219 -17.20 4.73 -9.76
CA ALA A 219 -17.08 3.27 -9.83
C ALA A 219 -16.93 2.78 -11.28
N PHE A 220 -17.71 3.31 -12.21
CA PHE A 220 -17.62 3.05 -13.65
C PHE A 220 -18.35 4.14 -14.44
N TYR A 221 -18.44 4.02 -15.75
CA TYR A 221 -19.25 4.92 -16.57
C TYR A 221 -20.00 4.14 -17.66
N GLY A 222 -21.16 4.65 -18.09
CA GLY A 222 -21.93 4.07 -19.19
C GLY A 222 -22.16 5.08 -20.31
N TYR A 223 -21.77 4.72 -21.55
CA TYR A 223 -22.04 5.55 -22.73
C TYR A 223 -23.48 5.36 -23.21
N PHE A 224 -24.15 6.47 -23.53
CA PHE A 224 -25.47 6.47 -24.14
C PHE A 224 -25.61 7.64 -25.13
N ASP A 225 -26.51 7.50 -26.10
CA ASP A 225 -26.88 8.60 -27.00
C ASP A 225 -27.99 9.41 -26.31
N PRO A 226 -27.71 10.65 -25.85
CA PRO A 226 -28.68 11.47 -25.13
C PRO A 226 -29.86 11.92 -26.01
N SER A 227 -29.77 11.77 -27.34
CA SER A 227 -30.88 12.02 -28.26
C SER A 227 -31.81 10.82 -28.42
N GLN A 228 -31.33 9.60 -28.13
CA GLN A 228 -32.09 8.37 -28.26
C GLN A 228 -32.55 7.75 -26.92
N GLY A 229 -31.99 8.19 -25.78
CA GLY A 229 -32.44 7.68 -24.48
C GLY A 229 -31.61 8.13 -23.28
N SER A 230 -31.60 7.27 -22.26
CA SER A 230 -30.93 7.44 -20.98
C SER A 230 -30.23 6.14 -20.56
N ALA A 231 -29.24 6.27 -19.68
CA ALA A 231 -28.55 5.15 -19.07
C ALA A 231 -29.04 4.96 -17.63
N THR A 232 -29.59 3.80 -17.27
CA THR A 232 -30.08 3.55 -15.90
C THR A 232 -29.31 2.41 -15.26
N TRP A 233 -28.66 2.70 -14.13
CA TRP A 233 -28.05 1.66 -13.29
C TRP A 233 -28.92 1.38 -12.08
N SER A 234 -29.22 0.11 -11.85
CA SER A 234 -30.03 -0.37 -10.73
C SER A 234 -29.23 -1.32 -9.85
N ILE A 235 -29.17 -1.05 -8.54
CA ILE A 235 -28.60 -1.93 -7.52
C ILE A 235 -29.63 -2.16 -6.42
N LEU A 236 -29.89 -3.44 -6.10
CA LEU A 236 -30.78 -3.88 -5.02
C LEU A 236 -32.16 -3.17 -5.02
N GLY A 237 -32.69 -2.92 -6.23
CA GLY A 237 -33.98 -2.25 -6.44
C GLY A 237 -33.97 -0.71 -6.34
N THR A 238 -32.80 -0.10 -6.15
CA THR A 238 -32.60 1.35 -6.26
C THR A 238 -31.92 1.67 -7.58
N SER A 239 -32.26 2.80 -8.20
CA SER A 239 -31.73 3.13 -9.53
C SER A 239 -31.34 4.60 -9.63
N VAL A 240 -30.35 4.87 -10.46
CA VAL A 240 -29.98 6.23 -10.92
C VAL A 240 -29.93 6.25 -12.43
N THR A 241 -30.38 7.36 -13.02
CA THR A 241 -30.51 7.52 -14.45
C THR A 241 -29.70 8.71 -14.92
N ALA A 242 -28.76 8.47 -15.84
CA ALA A 242 -28.06 9.50 -16.59
C ALA A 242 -28.86 9.85 -17.85
N GLU A 243 -29.21 11.13 -17.98
CA GLU A 243 -29.99 11.67 -19.09
C GLU A 243 -29.49 13.08 -19.43
N SER A 244 -29.95 13.68 -20.54
CA SER A 244 -29.45 14.96 -21.02
C SER A 244 -29.60 16.13 -20.03
N GLY A 245 -30.51 16.01 -19.06
CA GLY A 245 -30.73 16.97 -17.97
C GLY A 245 -29.91 16.71 -16.70
N SER A 246 -29.13 15.62 -16.63
CA SER A 246 -28.30 15.31 -15.46
C SER A 246 -27.16 16.32 -15.25
N LEU A 247 -26.66 16.40 -14.02
CA LEU A 247 -25.53 17.26 -13.65
C LEU A 247 -24.32 16.95 -14.52
N ARG A 248 -23.69 17.97 -15.13
CA ARG A 248 -22.51 17.79 -15.98
C ARG A 248 -21.22 17.73 -15.18
N CYS A 249 -20.26 16.93 -15.65
CA CYS A 249 -18.94 16.86 -15.05
C CYS A 249 -18.21 18.19 -15.21
N THR A 250 -17.48 18.56 -14.17
CA THR A 250 -16.50 19.65 -14.14
C THR A 250 -15.14 19.15 -14.63
N ALA A 251 -14.22 20.05 -14.96
CA ALA A 251 -12.89 19.70 -15.45
C ALA A 251 -12.04 18.89 -14.43
N THR A 252 -12.45 18.86 -13.16
CA THR A 252 -11.80 18.11 -12.08
C THR A 252 -12.36 16.69 -11.89
N ASP A 253 -13.48 16.36 -12.53
CA ASP A 253 -14.05 15.02 -12.44
C ASP A 253 -13.26 14.04 -13.32
N VAL A 254 -12.52 13.15 -12.67
CA VAL A 254 -11.71 12.13 -13.36
C VAL A 254 -12.65 11.06 -13.92
N ILE A 255 -12.59 10.82 -15.23
CA ILE A 255 -13.33 9.72 -15.86
C ILE A 255 -12.62 8.42 -15.48
N PRO A 256 -13.26 7.49 -14.76
CA PRO A 256 -12.67 6.18 -14.52
C PRO A 256 -12.46 5.48 -15.88
N VAL A 257 -11.26 4.98 -16.16
CA VAL A 257 -10.95 4.29 -17.43
C VAL A 257 -11.51 2.86 -17.31
N PRO A 258 -12.21 2.32 -18.33
CA PRO A 258 -12.98 1.09 -18.15
C PRO A 258 -12.06 -0.14 -18.00
N THR A 259 -12.34 -1.00 -17.04
CA THR A 259 -11.88 -2.39 -17.02
C THR A 259 -12.79 -3.19 -17.96
N GLN A 260 -12.34 -3.46 -19.20
CA GLN A 260 -12.99 -4.47 -20.02
C GLN A 260 -12.56 -5.87 -19.56
N THR A 261 -13.43 -6.56 -18.84
CA THR A 261 -13.54 -8.02 -18.84
C THR A 261 -14.50 -8.41 -19.96
N LEU A 262 -13.96 -8.98 -21.03
CA LEU A 262 -14.74 -9.43 -22.19
C LEU A 262 -15.31 -10.83 -21.87
N ASP A 263 -16.55 -10.90 -21.40
CA ASP A 263 -17.28 -12.17 -21.25
C ASP A 263 -17.99 -12.51 -22.57
N LEU A 264 -17.40 -13.41 -23.36
CA LEU A 264 -17.99 -13.93 -24.59
C LEU A 264 -18.94 -15.10 -24.26
N THR A 265 -20.23 -14.80 -24.09
CA THR A 265 -21.29 -15.81 -24.19
C THR A 265 -21.84 -15.77 -25.61
N ILE A 266 -21.59 -16.83 -26.39
CA ILE A 266 -22.07 -16.96 -27.78
C ILE A 266 -23.38 -17.75 -27.78
N ASP A 267 -24.48 -17.08 -28.14
CA ASP A 267 -25.71 -17.73 -28.60
C ASP A 267 -25.54 -18.25 -30.05
N ALA A 268 -26.19 -19.37 -30.34
CA ALA A 268 -26.13 -20.17 -31.57
C ALA A 268 -26.57 -19.39 -32.86
N PRO A 269 -26.22 -19.88 -34.06
CA PRO A 269 -25.96 -19.05 -35.23
C PRO A 269 -27.22 -18.68 -36.03
N GLY A 270 -27.29 -17.41 -36.44
CA GLY A 270 -28.11 -16.92 -37.55
C GLY A 270 -27.21 -16.43 -38.69
N GLU A 271 -27.50 -16.88 -39.90
CA GLU A 271 -26.75 -16.67 -41.15
C GLU A 271 -26.62 -15.21 -41.65
N PRO A 272 -25.68 -14.92 -42.58
CA PRO A 272 -25.06 -13.61 -42.71
C PRO A 272 -25.66 -12.73 -43.82
N SER A 273 -25.45 -11.42 -43.72
CA SER A 273 -25.41 -10.54 -44.89
C SER A 273 -24.29 -9.50 -44.78
N ALA A 274 -23.78 -9.13 -45.95
CA ALA A 274 -22.40 -8.75 -46.22
C ALA A 274 -22.11 -7.24 -46.23
N ALA A 275 -20.81 -6.94 -46.12
CA ALA A 275 -20.06 -5.84 -46.73
C ALA A 275 -20.28 -4.40 -46.23
N ALA A 276 -19.19 -3.76 -45.75
CA ALA A 276 -18.54 -2.65 -46.48
C ALA A 276 -17.27 -2.11 -45.77
N THR A 277 -16.13 -2.38 -46.40
CA THR A 277 -15.06 -1.45 -46.81
C THR A 277 -14.59 -0.34 -45.87
N ALA A 278 -13.34 -0.50 -45.38
CA ALA A 278 -12.49 0.56 -44.86
C ALA A 278 -11.99 1.52 -45.96
N ARG A 279 -11.91 2.82 -45.66
CA ARG A 279 -10.94 3.74 -46.28
C ARG A 279 -10.64 4.94 -45.36
N ALA A 280 -9.35 5.28 -45.34
CA ALA A 280 -8.65 6.27 -44.55
C ALA A 280 -9.08 7.74 -44.76
N VAL A 281 -8.66 8.63 -43.84
CA VAL A 281 -7.68 9.71 -44.10
C VAL A 281 -7.50 10.58 -42.84
N SER A 282 -6.25 10.95 -42.58
CA SER A 282 -5.75 11.82 -41.53
C SER A 282 -6.03 13.32 -41.78
N ASN A 283 -5.71 14.12 -40.75
CA ASN A 283 -5.50 15.58 -40.72
C ASN A 283 -6.69 16.38 -40.18
N PHE A 284 -6.53 16.95 -38.97
CA PHE A 284 -6.53 18.41 -38.74
C PHE A 284 -6.21 18.70 -37.25
N TYR A 285 -5.04 19.30 -36.99
CA TYR A 285 -4.73 19.98 -35.73
C TYR A 285 -5.09 21.47 -35.89
N GLY A 286 -5.75 22.04 -34.88
CA GLY A 286 -5.89 23.48 -34.68
C GLY A 286 -5.78 23.79 -33.18
N PRO A 287 -4.94 24.74 -32.74
CA PRO A 287 -4.72 25.01 -31.34
C PRO A 287 -5.54 26.20 -30.84
N GLY A 288 -5.83 26.17 -29.53
CA GLY A 288 -6.10 27.37 -28.75
C GLY A 288 -7.13 27.12 -27.68
N TYR A 289 -6.76 27.28 -26.40
CA TYR A 289 -7.54 28.11 -25.46
C TYR A 289 -6.70 28.52 -24.25
N SER A 290 -6.97 29.75 -23.83
CA SER A 290 -6.34 30.59 -22.84
C SER A 290 -6.75 30.24 -21.41
N THR A 291 -5.83 30.35 -20.46
CA THR A 291 -6.04 30.20 -19.00
C THR A 291 -6.50 31.50 -18.35
N ALA A 292 -7.48 31.43 -17.45
CA ALA A 292 -7.71 32.45 -16.40
C ALA A 292 -8.20 31.76 -15.10
N PRO A 293 -7.69 32.13 -13.90
CA PRO A 293 -8.05 31.48 -12.64
C PRO A 293 -9.16 32.22 -11.87
N VAL A 294 -9.98 31.47 -11.12
CA VAL A 294 -11.03 31.95 -10.19
C VAL A 294 -10.97 31.10 -8.90
N PRO A 295 -11.23 31.66 -7.69
CA PRO A 295 -10.67 31.17 -6.42
C PRO A 295 -11.48 30.04 -5.76
N PRO A 296 -10.88 29.28 -4.83
CA PRO A 296 -11.54 28.13 -4.21
C PRO A 296 -12.45 28.51 -3.03
N ALA A 297 -13.56 27.79 -2.89
CA ALA A 297 -14.41 27.75 -1.70
C ALA A 297 -14.02 26.54 -0.81
N PRO A 298 -14.27 26.56 0.51
CA PRO A 298 -13.62 25.65 1.46
C PRO A 298 -14.49 24.44 1.82
N PHE A 299 -13.99 23.19 1.69
CA PHE A 299 -14.60 22.03 2.35
C PHE A 299 -13.62 20.90 2.74
N ALA A 300 -13.90 20.36 3.94
CA ALA A 300 -13.58 19.09 4.61
C ALA A 300 -12.19 18.43 4.48
N ALA A 301 -11.49 18.35 5.63
CA ALA A 301 -10.17 17.75 5.81
C ALA A 301 -10.20 16.21 5.86
N ALA A 302 -9.38 15.56 5.03
CA ALA A 302 -8.93 14.19 5.24
C ALA A 302 -7.82 14.15 6.32
N SER A 303 -7.95 13.19 7.24
CA SER A 303 -7.03 12.92 8.36
C SER A 303 -5.80 12.16 7.85
N MET A 304 -4.60 12.65 8.16
CA MET A 304 -3.33 11.99 7.82
C MET A 304 -2.81 11.25 9.06
N THR A 305 -2.42 9.99 8.90
CA THR A 305 -1.91 9.13 9.98
C THR A 305 -0.39 9.25 10.09
N LEU A 306 0.09 9.64 11.27
CA LEU A 306 1.50 9.55 11.65
C LEU A 306 1.78 8.08 12.02
N SER A 307 2.70 7.40 11.35
CA SER A 307 3.09 6.02 11.68
C SER A 307 4.41 6.00 12.45
N THR A 308 4.43 5.31 13.59
CA THR A 308 5.63 5.02 14.38
C THR A 308 6.13 3.63 14.02
N PHE A 309 7.35 3.50 13.50
CA PHE A 309 7.98 2.21 13.20
C PHE A 309 9.18 1.96 14.13
N ALA A 310 9.35 0.71 14.57
CA ALA A 310 10.46 0.27 15.41
C ALA A 310 11.66 -0.17 14.55
N GLY A 311 12.77 0.56 14.58
CA GLY A 311 14.07 0.13 14.05
C GLY A 311 14.96 -0.50 15.14
N PRO A 312 16.10 -1.15 14.78
CA PRO A 312 16.96 -1.90 15.71
C PRO A 312 17.76 -1.04 16.71
N THR A 313 17.56 0.28 16.72
CA THR A 313 18.03 1.17 17.80
C THR A 313 16.83 1.69 18.58
N GLY A 314 16.12 0.78 19.24
CA GLY A 314 15.01 1.12 20.13
C GLY A 314 15.42 2.12 21.22
N PRO A 315 14.44 2.77 21.88
CA PRO A 315 14.74 3.63 23.02
C PRO A 315 15.55 2.83 24.06
N ARG A 316 16.47 3.52 24.73
CA ARG A 316 17.24 2.93 25.83
C ARG A 316 16.64 3.40 27.14
N PHE A 317 16.44 2.45 28.04
CA PHE A 317 16.13 2.74 29.43
C PHE A 317 17.46 2.92 30.15
N ARG A 318 17.77 4.16 30.53
CA ARG A 318 18.91 4.46 31.38
C ARG A 318 18.42 4.63 32.80
N LEU A 319 18.74 3.68 33.66
CA LEU A 319 18.51 3.78 35.09
C LEU A 319 19.82 4.15 35.76
N ARG A 320 19.82 5.26 36.49
CA ARG A 320 20.91 5.68 37.34
C ARG A 320 20.51 5.44 38.79
N VAL A 321 21.23 4.58 39.50
CA VAL A 321 21.11 4.42 40.94
C VAL A 321 21.93 5.52 41.58
N THR A 322 21.28 6.40 42.34
CA THR A 322 21.91 7.66 42.81
C THR A 322 22.33 7.62 44.26
N GLU A 323 21.75 6.72 45.06
CA GLU A 323 22.05 6.53 46.47
C GLU A 323 21.76 5.08 46.82
N VAL A 324 22.71 4.40 47.44
CA VAL A 324 22.49 3.16 48.17
C VAL A 324 22.93 3.45 49.60
N THR A 325 21.97 3.75 50.46
CA THR A 325 22.23 3.93 51.89
C THR A 325 22.18 2.58 52.57
N ARG A 326 23.17 2.25 53.38
CA ARG A 326 23.13 1.10 54.28
C ARG A 326 23.10 1.60 55.71
N GLY A 327 22.21 1.05 56.53
CA GLY A 327 22.18 1.28 57.97
C GLY A 327 23.22 0.42 58.66
N ASP A 328 24.51 0.56 58.32
CA ASP A 328 25.55 -0.24 58.96
C ASP A 328 26.07 0.44 60.24
N ASP A 329 26.20 -0.36 61.29
CA ASP A 329 26.76 -0.08 62.61
C ASP A 329 28.29 -0.25 62.68
N GLY A 330 28.96 -0.40 61.53
CA GLY A 330 30.38 -0.08 61.32
C GLY A 330 31.31 -1.29 61.27
N CYS A 331 30.92 -2.36 60.57
CA CYS A 331 31.52 -3.67 60.73
C CYS A 331 31.67 -4.48 59.42
N GLY A 332 32.38 -3.96 58.40
CA GLY A 332 32.78 -4.75 57.22
C GLY A 332 33.45 -3.91 56.12
N ASP A 333 34.43 -4.47 55.40
CA ASP A 333 35.12 -3.82 54.26
C ASP A 333 34.50 -4.23 52.89
N ASN A 334 33.40 -4.99 52.87
CA ASN A 334 32.80 -5.50 51.63
C ASN A 334 31.59 -4.65 51.23
N ASP A 335 31.74 -3.88 50.16
CA ASP A 335 30.67 -3.07 49.59
C ASP A 335 29.51 -3.93 49.03
N PRO A 336 28.27 -3.40 48.98
CA PRO A 336 27.16 -4.10 48.34
C PRO A 336 27.44 -4.40 46.87
N VAL A 337 27.04 -5.58 46.39
CA VAL A 337 27.22 -5.99 44.99
C VAL A 337 25.86 -6.18 44.33
N PHE A 338 25.70 -5.68 43.10
CA PHE A 338 24.56 -6.05 42.26
C PHE A 338 24.82 -7.44 41.69
N LYS A 339 24.14 -8.46 42.22
CA LYS A 339 24.27 -9.85 41.76
C LYS A 339 23.56 -10.08 40.43
N SER A 340 22.40 -9.43 40.24
CA SER A 340 21.70 -9.42 38.96
C SER A 340 20.93 -8.11 38.76
N VAL A 341 20.94 -7.61 37.53
CA VAL A 341 20.13 -6.47 37.11
C VAL A 341 19.41 -6.86 35.83
N ILE A 342 18.08 -6.85 35.85
CA ILE A 342 17.25 -7.15 34.68
C ILE A 342 16.39 -5.93 34.39
N ILE A 343 16.43 -5.40 33.17
CA ILE A 343 15.61 -4.26 32.77
C ILE A 343 14.85 -4.65 31.50
N GLY A 344 13.52 -4.62 31.54
CA GLY A 344 12.67 -5.00 30.40
C GLY A 344 12.89 -6.44 29.93
N GLY A 345 13.31 -7.34 30.82
CA GLY A 345 13.67 -8.72 30.49
C GLY A 345 15.12 -8.92 30.00
N HIS A 346 15.93 -7.86 29.89
CA HIS A 346 17.34 -7.94 29.54
C HIS A 346 18.23 -8.00 30.78
N GLU A 347 18.94 -9.10 30.97
CA GLU A 347 19.91 -9.29 32.07
C GLU A 347 21.24 -8.61 31.74
N LEU A 348 21.72 -7.74 32.63
CA LEU A 348 22.94 -6.93 32.45
C LEU A 348 24.17 -7.53 33.15
N GLY A 349 24.02 -8.69 33.80
CA GLY A 349 25.06 -9.36 34.58
C GLY A 349 25.36 -8.69 35.93
N PRO A 350 26.18 -9.32 36.78
CA PRO A 350 26.58 -8.76 38.06
C PRO A 350 27.50 -7.54 37.90
N ARG A 351 27.43 -6.60 38.84
CA ARG A 351 28.35 -5.45 38.94
C ARG A 351 28.75 -5.21 40.39
N ASP A 352 30.06 -5.14 40.61
CA ASP A 352 30.61 -4.53 41.82
C ASP A 352 30.20 -3.06 41.84
N MET A 353 29.67 -2.59 42.97
CA MET A 353 29.58 -1.16 43.17
C MET A 353 30.98 -0.65 43.43
N GLN A 354 31.45 0.27 42.60
CA GLN A 354 32.78 0.84 42.76
C GLN A 354 32.87 1.52 44.14
N GLU A 355 33.85 1.11 44.98
CA GLU A 355 34.11 1.59 46.35
C GLU A 355 33.54 2.99 46.58
N CYS A 356 32.34 3.03 47.15
CA CYS A 356 31.68 4.28 47.41
C CYS A 356 32.43 4.88 48.59
N ALA A 357 33.14 5.99 48.37
CA ALA A 357 33.80 6.71 49.45
C ALA A 357 32.82 6.82 50.63
N GLU A 358 33.30 6.54 51.86
CA GLU A 358 32.60 6.27 53.14
C GLU A 358 31.42 7.21 53.52
N GLU A 359 31.07 8.17 52.67
CA GLU A 359 29.91 9.04 52.73
C GLU A 359 28.95 8.84 51.51
N ASN A 360 28.25 7.69 51.51
CA ASN A 360 26.84 7.48 51.12
C ASN A 360 26.30 7.70 49.68
N ASN A 361 27.09 7.94 48.63
CA ASN A 361 26.53 8.04 47.26
C ASN A 361 27.26 7.18 46.23
N CYS A 362 26.73 5.98 46.00
CA CYS A 362 27.08 5.14 44.86
C CYS A 362 26.28 5.58 43.64
N ASP A 363 26.98 5.93 42.56
CA ASP A 363 26.35 6.39 41.32
C ASP A 363 26.60 5.39 40.19
N GLU A 364 25.68 4.44 40.04
CA GLU A 364 25.79 3.37 39.04
C GLU A 364 24.80 3.56 37.89
N LEU A 365 25.27 3.34 36.66
CA LEU A 365 24.51 3.55 35.44
C LEU A 365 24.23 2.24 34.71
N PHE A 366 22.95 1.91 34.56
CA PHE A 366 22.45 0.75 33.84
C PHE A 366 21.73 1.19 32.57
N ASP A 367 22.15 0.67 31.42
CA ASP A 367 21.50 0.93 30.13
C ASP A 367 20.98 -0.38 29.53
N ALA A 368 19.68 -0.45 29.23
CA ALA A 368 19.06 -1.57 28.53
C ALA A 368 18.21 -1.12 27.34
N PRO A 369 18.09 -1.92 26.26
CA PRO A 369 17.13 -1.67 25.20
C PRO A 369 15.69 -1.85 25.72
N LEU A 370 14.75 -1.06 25.18
CA LEU A 370 13.33 -1.14 25.50
C LEU A 370 12.51 -1.71 24.35
N ASP A 371 11.52 -2.52 24.71
CA ASP A 371 10.39 -2.80 23.82
C ASP A 371 9.44 -1.58 23.77
N LEU A 372 9.22 -1.05 22.56
CA LEU A 372 8.37 0.10 22.31
C LEU A 372 6.88 -0.16 22.55
N GLU A 373 6.46 -1.44 22.55
CA GLU A 373 5.06 -1.80 22.77
C GLU A 373 4.70 -1.93 24.26
N ALA A 374 5.71 -2.05 25.13
CA ALA A 374 5.48 -2.17 26.56
C ALA A 374 5.05 -0.81 27.15
N ALA A 375 3.85 -0.75 27.72
CA ALA A 375 3.39 0.45 28.44
C ALA A 375 4.22 0.71 29.73
N GLU A 376 4.78 -0.36 30.30
CA GLU A 376 5.58 -0.35 31.52
C GLU A 376 6.88 -1.14 31.34
N VAL A 377 7.94 -0.69 32.00
CA VAL A 377 9.26 -1.30 32.02
C VAL A 377 9.52 -1.78 33.43
N GLU A 378 9.77 -3.06 33.58
CA GLU A 378 10.18 -3.63 34.86
C GLU A 378 11.70 -3.64 34.98
N ALA A 379 12.23 -3.16 36.10
CA ALA A 379 13.64 -3.24 36.44
C ALA A 379 13.79 -3.98 37.78
N THR A 380 14.48 -5.12 37.77
CA THR A 380 14.76 -5.90 38.99
C THR A 380 16.23 -5.86 39.36
N PHE A 381 16.51 -5.64 40.64
CA PHE A 381 17.83 -5.63 41.25
C PHE A 381 17.88 -6.71 42.32
N ASP A 382 18.92 -7.53 42.26
CA ASP A 382 19.33 -8.44 43.32
C ASP A 382 20.61 -7.86 43.93
N VAL A 383 20.49 -7.26 45.12
CA VAL A 383 21.61 -6.63 45.83
C VAL A 383 22.03 -7.54 46.97
N TRP A 384 23.31 -7.91 46.99
CA TRP A 384 23.88 -8.78 48.01
C TRP A 384 24.94 -8.04 48.80
N ASP A 385 24.80 -8.09 50.11
CA ASP A 385 25.83 -7.81 51.11
C ASP A 385 26.47 -9.08 51.70
N ASP A 386 27.80 -9.20 51.67
CA ASP A 386 28.54 -10.31 52.27
C ASP A 386 29.50 -9.80 53.36
N ASP A 387 28.98 -9.61 54.57
CA ASP A 387 29.77 -9.28 55.75
C ASP A 387 30.45 -10.54 56.31
N ALA A 388 31.67 -10.79 55.83
CA ALA A 388 32.42 -12.00 56.11
C ALA A 388 32.59 -12.28 57.62
N LEU A 389 31.90 -13.32 58.11
CA LEU A 389 32.17 -14.21 59.27
C LEU A 389 32.47 -13.62 60.67
N LEU A 390 32.82 -12.34 60.81
CA LEU A 390 33.29 -11.74 62.08
C LEU A 390 32.21 -10.91 62.78
N CYS A 391 31.08 -10.60 62.12
CA CYS A 391 30.10 -9.63 62.61
C CYS A 391 28.71 -10.18 62.95
N GLY A 392 28.46 -11.48 62.80
CA GLY A 392 27.21 -12.10 63.28
C GLY A 392 26.27 -12.64 62.19
N GLY A 393 26.66 -12.57 60.91
CA GLY A 393 26.10 -13.40 59.84
C GLY A 393 24.69 -13.03 59.40
N ASP A 394 24.32 -11.75 59.39
CA ASP A 394 23.17 -11.30 58.62
C ASP A 394 23.60 -10.94 57.19
N ASP A 395 23.87 -11.96 56.37
CA ASP A 395 23.97 -11.77 54.91
C ASP A 395 22.62 -11.23 54.42
N ARG A 396 22.52 -9.92 54.22
CA ARG A 396 21.28 -9.29 53.76
C ARG A 396 21.26 -9.29 52.24
N GLN A 397 20.21 -9.90 51.70
CA GLN A 397 19.89 -9.86 50.28
C GLN A 397 18.57 -9.12 50.12
N PHE A 398 18.59 -8.08 49.26
CA PHE A 398 17.40 -7.31 48.94
C PHE A 398 17.04 -7.50 47.47
N TYR A 399 15.75 -7.77 47.24
CA TYR A 399 15.16 -7.84 45.91
C TYR A 399 14.33 -6.59 45.66
N LEU A 400 14.77 -5.76 44.72
CA LEU A 400 14.02 -4.58 44.32
C LEU A 400 13.40 -4.83 42.96
N LYS A 401 12.10 -4.58 42.83
CA LYS A 401 11.35 -4.65 41.58
C LYS A 401 10.66 -3.32 41.32
N LEU A 402 11.21 -2.52 40.41
CA LEU A 402 10.64 -1.23 40.02
C LEU A 402 9.87 -1.38 38.71
N ARG A 403 8.76 -0.64 38.57
CA ARG A 403 7.98 -0.52 37.34
C ARG A 403 7.92 0.95 36.94
N PHE A 404 8.26 1.20 35.68
CA PHE A 404 8.33 2.54 35.12
C PHE A 404 7.41 2.66 33.93
N ASN A 405 6.77 3.80 33.75
CA ASN A 405 6.10 4.11 32.51
C ASN A 405 7.16 4.21 31.38
N ALA A 406 7.06 3.37 30.36
CA ALA A 406 8.05 3.33 29.27
C ALA A 406 8.12 4.64 28.49
N VAL A 407 7.05 5.44 28.53
CA VAL A 407 6.97 6.71 27.84
C VAL A 407 7.62 7.82 28.65
N THR A 408 7.24 7.99 29.91
CA THR A 408 7.64 9.16 30.71
C THR A 408 8.86 8.91 31.61
N GLY A 409 9.26 7.64 31.79
CA GLY A 409 10.23 7.24 32.82
C GLY A 409 9.71 7.39 34.25
N ALA A 410 8.44 7.76 34.44
CA ALA A 410 7.86 7.93 35.76
C ALA A 410 7.71 6.57 36.45
N ASN A 411 8.08 6.49 37.73
CA ASN A 411 7.79 5.34 38.57
C ASN A 411 6.26 5.15 38.69
N VAL A 412 5.74 4.01 38.22
CA VAL A 412 4.33 3.64 38.29
C VAL A 412 4.04 2.60 39.38
N GLY A 413 5.09 2.10 40.05
CA GLY A 413 5.00 1.24 41.22
C GLY A 413 6.20 0.31 41.34
N GLY A 414 6.18 -0.55 42.34
CA GLY A 414 7.24 -1.53 42.56
C GLY A 414 7.08 -2.27 43.89
N SER A 415 7.99 -3.17 44.18
CA SER A 415 8.15 -3.81 45.49
C SER A 415 9.61 -3.85 45.90
N ILE A 416 9.86 -3.82 47.21
CA ILE A 416 11.12 -4.20 47.81
C ILE A 416 10.85 -5.37 48.76
N ASP A 417 11.62 -6.44 48.58
CA ASP A 417 11.52 -7.66 49.37
C ASP A 417 12.88 -7.91 50.05
N GLU A 418 12.89 -7.85 51.37
CA GLU A 418 13.95 -8.40 52.22
C GLU A 418 13.62 -9.90 52.42
N PHE A 419 14.62 -10.77 52.64
CA PHE A 419 14.60 -12.24 52.49
C PHE A 419 13.41 -13.04 53.13
N ASP A 420 12.52 -12.41 53.89
CA ASP A 420 11.19 -12.92 54.22
C ASP A 420 10.12 -12.39 53.22
N PRO A 421 9.69 -13.18 52.22
CA PRO A 421 8.65 -12.78 51.27
C PRO A 421 7.29 -12.49 51.91
N SER A 422 7.10 -12.76 53.21
CA SER A 422 5.92 -12.33 53.96
C SER A 422 5.94 -10.84 54.37
N GLU A 423 7.07 -10.15 54.22
CA GLU A 423 7.24 -8.73 54.59
C GLU A 423 7.41 -7.76 53.40
N SER A 424 6.98 -8.17 52.19
CA SER A 424 7.01 -7.30 51.00
C SER A 424 6.41 -5.91 51.25
N ARG A 425 7.14 -4.85 50.90
CA ARG A 425 6.64 -3.47 50.95
C ARG A 425 6.47 -2.93 49.54
N PHE A 426 5.32 -2.30 49.31
CA PHE A 426 5.05 -1.61 48.05
C PHE A 426 5.86 -0.30 47.99
N VAL A 427 6.49 -0.08 46.84
CA VAL A 427 7.15 1.19 46.53
C VAL A 427 6.08 2.22 46.19
N ASP A 428 6.06 3.34 46.90
CA ASP A 428 5.11 4.42 46.67
C ASP A 428 5.28 5.02 45.27
N VAL A 429 4.17 5.14 44.54
CA VAL A 429 4.12 5.73 43.20
C VAL A 429 4.60 7.18 43.26
N GLY A 430 5.61 7.52 42.46
CA GLY A 430 6.21 8.86 42.44
C GLY A 430 7.38 9.08 43.40
N SER A 431 7.69 8.13 44.28
CA SER A 431 8.94 8.14 45.03
C SER A 431 10.13 7.83 44.10
N ARG A 432 11.27 8.50 44.35
CA ARG A 432 12.57 8.22 43.70
C ARG A 432 13.53 7.48 44.64
N CYS A 433 13.06 7.17 45.84
CA CYS A 433 13.82 6.54 46.90
C CYS A 433 12.89 5.61 47.67
N VAL A 434 13.41 4.46 48.04
CA VAL A 434 12.78 3.52 48.99
C VAL A 434 13.71 3.37 50.16
N ARG A 435 13.19 3.36 51.38
CA ARG A 435 13.98 3.04 52.57
C ARG A 435 13.35 1.92 53.39
N THR A 436 14.16 1.00 53.90
CA THR A 436 13.77 -0.02 54.87
C THR A 436 13.54 0.63 56.24
N ARG A 437 13.06 -0.15 57.21
CA ARG A 437 12.86 0.35 58.58
C ARG A 437 14.20 0.68 59.27
N ASP A 438 15.26 -0.03 58.87
CA ASP A 438 16.58 0.04 59.48
C ASP A 438 17.44 1.16 58.88
N GLY A 439 16.91 1.86 57.88
CA GLY A 439 17.56 3.03 57.28
C GLY A 439 18.26 2.73 55.97
N ASP A 440 18.31 1.47 55.54
CA ASP A 440 18.80 1.12 54.21
C ASP A 440 17.91 1.78 53.17
N GLY A 441 18.52 2.34 52.13
CA GLY A 441 17.83 3.11 51.14
C GLY A 441 18.35 2.85 49.74
N PHE A 442 17.46 2.90 48.77
CA PHE A 442 17.79 2.82 47.36
C PHE A 442 17.11 3.97 46.65
N CYS A 443 17.89 4.91 46.09
CA CYS A 443 17.40 6.00 45.26
C CYS A 443 17.82 5.82 43.81
N TRP A 444 16.96 6.28 42.90
CA TRP A 444 17.20 6.17 41.48
C TRP A 444 16.68 7.38 40.70
N SER A 445 17.22 7.53 39.50
CA SER A 445 16.66 8.37 38.45
C SER A 445 16.60 7.59 37.14
N VAL A 446 15.54 7.83 36.38
CA VAL A 446 15.34 7.23 35.06
C VAL A 446 15.50 8.31 34.02
N GLU A 447 16.32 8.03 33.03
CA GLU A 447 16.37 8.76 31.77
C GLU A 447 15.91 7.81 30.66
N VAL A 448 14.78 8.12 30.03
CA VAL A 448 14.35 7.41 28.83
C VAL A 448 15.04 8.07 27.63
N ILE A 449 16.13 7.46 27.17
CA ILE A 449 16.87 7.97 26.03
C ILE A 449 16.20 7.48 24.77
N ARG A 450 15.48 8.38 24.12
CA ARG A 450 14.97 8.17 22.78
C ARG A 450 15.95 8.82 21.83
N PRO A 451 16.71 8.08 21.01
CA PRO A 451 17.38 8.70 19.89
C PRO A 451 16.29 9.29 19.01
N THR A 452 16.14 10.62 19.01
CA THR A 452 15.25 11.28 18.05
C THR A 452 15.84 11.02 16.69
N GLU A 453 15.15 10.28 15.84
CA GLU A 453 15.50 10.17 14.42
C GLU A 453 14.52 11.03 13.61
N VAL A 454 15.05 11.93 12.78
CA VAL A 454 14.25 12.69 11.80
C VAL A 454 14.51 12.07 10.44
N CYS A 455 13.50 11.41 9.89
CA CYS A 455 13.59 10.67 8.65
C CYS A 455 12.59 11.19 7.62
N PHE A 456 12.92 10.99 6.35
CA PHE A 456 12.14 11.44 5.22
C PHE A 456 11.80 10.25 4.32
N ASP A 457 10.59 10.27 3.79
CA ASP A 457 10.12 9.27 2.85
C ASP A 457 9.61 9.95 1.58
N TRP A 458 9.86 9.32 0.44
CA TRP A 458 9.22 9.61 -0.84
C TRP A 458 7.85 8.92 -0.90
N PRO A 459 6.75 9.67 -1.00
CA PRO A 459 5.47 9.07 -1.30
C PRO A 459 5.44 8.65 -2.78
N ALA A 460 5.17 7.38 -3.01
CA ALA A 460 4.99 6.82 -4.34
C ALA A 460 3.82 5.84 -4.36
N ASP A 461 3.17 5.76 -5.51
CA ASP A 461 2.18 4.74 -5.81
C ASP A 461 2.55 4.14 -7.14
N PHE A 462 2.61 2.81 -7.18
CA PHE A 462 2.97 2.06 -8.36
C PHE A 462 1.91 1.00 -8.64
N VAL A 463 1.62 0.78 -9.92
CA VAL A 463 0.57 -0.16 -10.35
C VAL A 463 0.97 -1.62 -10.08
N ASP A 464 2.26 -1.91 -10.01
CA ASP A 464 2.87 -3.24 -9.82
C ASP A 464 3.28 -3.52 -8.35
N SER A 465 2.64 -2.84 -7.39
CA SER A 465 3.03 -2.80 -5.97
C SER A 465 2.43 -3.86 -5.02
N GLY A 466 1.99 -5.03 -5.48
CA GLY A 466 1.05 -5.88 -4.71
C GLY A 466 1.55 -7.29 -4.40
N PRO A 467 0.88 -8.02 -3.49
CA PRO A 467 1.20 -9.41 -3.21
C PRO A 467 0.76 -10.32 -4.36
N TRP A 468 1.71 -10.94 -5.05
CA TRP A 468 1.49 -11.87 -6.18
C TRP A 468 0.91 -13.25 -5.77
N SER A 469 0.16 -13.32 -4.67
CA SER A 469 -0.42 -14.58 -4.21
C SER A 469 -1.64 -14.94 -5.06
N ASN A 470 -1.49 -15.96 -5.93
CA ASN A 470 -2.54 -16.75 -6.61
C ASN A 470 -2.78 -16.52 -8.11
N GLY A 471 -1.87 -15.87 -8.86
CA GLY A 471 -1.92 -15.88 -10.33
C GLY A 471 -3.15 -15.21 -10.98
N ALA A 472 -4.04 -14.60 -10.19
CA ALA A 472 -5.03 -13.66 -10.69
C ALA A 472 -4.35 -12.30 -10.78
N SER A 473 -4.34 -11.70 -11.98
CA SER A 473 -3.88 -10.32 -12.18
C SER A 473 -4.67 -9.42 -11.24
N GLU A 474 -4.00 -8.82 -10.26
CA GLU A 474 -4.63 -7.86 -9.37
C GLU A 474 -5.20 -6.71 -10.21
N ASP A 475 -6.39 -6.25 -9.84
CA ASP A 475 -7.11 -5.19 -10.54
C ASP A 475 -6.21 -3.96 -10.67
N TYR A 476 -5.82 -3.64 -11.90
CA TYR A 476 -4.90 -2.55 -12.30
C TYR A 476 -5.30 -1.16 -11.72
N TYR A 477 -6.53 -1.03 -11.21
CA TYR A 477 -7.17 0.21 -10.77
C TYR A 477 -7.66 0.22 -9.33
N ALA A 478 -7.47 -0.84 -8.54
CA ALA A 478 -7.83 -0.81 -7.12
C ALA A 478 -6.94 0.23 -6.42
N ALA A 479 -7.55 1.27 -5.83
CA ALA A 479 -6.86 2.36 -5.14
C ALA A 479 -5.85 1.81 -4.12
N ARG A 480 -4.58 1.74 -4.52
CA ARG A 480 -3.50 1.31 -3.63
C ARG A 480 -3.17 2.47 -2.73
N GLY A 481 -2.95 2.14 -1.46
CA GLY A 481 -2.46 3.14 -0.51
C GLY A 481 -1.11 3.65 -1.00
N VAL A 482 -0.90 4.97 -0.89
CA VAL A 482 0.41 5.60 -1.10
C VAL A 482 1.46 4.85 -0.28
N GLN A 483 2.46 4.29 -0.95
CA GLN A 483 3.60 3.64 -0.32
C GLN A 483 4.65 4.71 0.03
N ALA A 484 5.36 4.49 1.12
CA ALA A 484 6.43 5.36 1.59
C ALA A 484 7.77 4.63 1.41
N PHE A 485 8.67 5.23 0.62
CA PHE A 485 10.02 4.72 0.41
C PHE A 485 11.02 5.64 1.10
N PRO A 486 12.02 5.12 1.83
CA PRO A 486 13.05 5.95 2.45
C PRO A 486 13.70 6.90 1.44
N ALA A 487 13.91 8.17 1.83
CA ALA A 487 14.64 9.14 1.02
C ALA A 487 16.15 8.95 1.11
N SER A 488 16.60 7.71 0.96
CA SER A 488 17.96 7.25 1.14
C SER A 488 18.94 8.10 0.34
N ARG A 489 19.93 8.67 1.02
CA ARG A 489 20.99 9.51 0.43
C ARG A 489 20.50 10.78 -0.27
N ALA A 490 19.25 11.21 -0.09
CA ALA A 490 18.75 12.46 -0.67
C ALA A 490 19.30 13.70 0.06
N LEU A 491 19.39 14.83 -0.64
CA LEU A 491 19.68 16.12 -0.02
C LEU A 491 18.45 16.67 0.69
N ALA A 492 18.60 16.95 1.99
CA ALA A 492 17.58 17.56 2.82
C ALA A 492 18.10 18.82 3.49
N SER A 493 17.20 19.78 3.68
CA SER A 493 17.46 20.96 4.49
C SER A 493 16.38 21.07 5.56
N VAL A 494 16.77 21.20 6.81
CA VAL A 494 15.86 21.38 7.95
C VAL A 494 16.16 22.70 8.61
N THR A 495 15.13 23.47 8.91
CA THR A 495 15.27 24.70 9.70
C THR A 495 14.25 24.69 10.82
N LEU A 496 14.73 24.72 12.05
CA LEU A 496 13.93 24.86 13.25
C LEU A 496 14.06 26.29 13.77
N ILE A 497 12.93 26.97 13.88
CA ILE A 497 12.79 28.34 14.34
C ILE A 497 11.91 28.32 15.59
N ALA A 498 12.37 28.92 16.67
CA ALA A 498 11.58 29.15 17.87
C ALA A 498 11.74 30.62 18.29
N ASP A 499 10.64 31.26 18.68
CA ASP A 499 10.59 32.70 19.00
C ASP A 499 11.19 33.62 17.91
N GLY A 500 11.07 33.21 16.64
CA GLY A 500 11.61 33.96 15.50
C GLY A 500 13.12 33.83 15.29
N ALA A 501 13.83 33.05 16.11
CA ALA A 501 15.25 32.74 15.94
C ALA A 501 15.46 31.32 15.41
N VAL A 502 16.39 31.14 14.46
CA VAL A 502 16.82 29.81 14.01
C VAL A 502 17.58 29.14 15.15
N ARG A 503 17.04 28.05 15.71
CA ARG A 503 17.68 27.26 16.76
C ARG A 503 18.53 26.15 16.19
N TYR A 504 18.11 25.59 15.06
CA TYR A 504 18.80 24.51 14.39
C TYR A 504 18.62 24.64 12.89
N ALA A 505 19.69 24.38 12.15
CA ALA A 505 19.66 24.26 10.71
C ALA A 505 20.52 23.07 10.28
N PHE A 506 19.96 22.22 9.45
CA PHE A 506 20.64 21.16 8.75
C PHE A 506 20.54 21.43 7.26
N ASP A 507 21.63 21.23 6.55
CA ASP A 507 21.65 21.16 5.10
C ASP A 507 22.69 20.13 4.71
N GLY A 508 22.25 19.00 4.16
CA GLY A 508 23.14 17.86 3.94
C GLY A 508 22.45 16.64 3.36
N VAL A 509 23.24 15.57 3.25
CA VAL A 509 22.80 14.27 2.73
C VAL A 509 22.19 13.45 3.87
N LEU A 510 21.04 12.83 3.61
CA LEU A 510 20.44 11.85 4.50
C LEU A 510 21.24 10.54 4.51
N ASP A 511 21.13 9.76 5.58
CA ASP A 511 21.72 8.43 5.65
C ASP A 511 21.00 7.44 4.70
N GLU A 512 21.48 6.20 4.68
CA GLU A 512 20.87 5.11 3.90
C GLU A 512 19.42 4.75 4.27
N ARG A 513 18.90 5.24 5.40
CA ARG A 513 17.51 5.04 5.83
C ARG A 513 16.66 6.30 5.58
N GLY A 514 17.19 7.30 4.89
CA GLY A 514 16.54 8.59 4.68
C GLY A 514 16.47 9.44 5.95
N CYS A 515 17.34 9.21 6.92
CA CYS A 515 17.38 9.94 8.19
C CYS A 515 18.53 10.95 8.25
N ILE A 516 18.35 12.04 9.01
CA ILE A 516 19.46 12.93 9.32
C ILE A 516 20.49 12.13 10.14
N PRO A 517 21.79 12.17 9.77
CA PRO A 517 22.84 11.47 10.52
C PRO A 517 22.81 11.82 12.01
N LYS A 518 22.94 10.81 12.89
CA LYS A 518 22.76 10.98 14.34
C LYS A 518 23.69 12.02 14.96
N ASP A 519 24.91 12.12 14.47
CA ASP A 519 25.92 13.10 14.89
C ASP A 519 25.62 14.54 14.42
N ARG A 520 24.63 14.69 13.54
CA ARG A 520 24.20 15.98 12.99
C ARG A 520 22.88 16.48 13.57
N LEU A 521 22.13 15.63 14.26
CA LEU A 521 20.90 16.01 14.95
C LEU A 521 21.21 16.86 16.18
N PRO A 522 20.37 17.86 16.50
CA PRO A 522 20.57 18.65 17.70
C PRO A 522 20.28 17.79 18.93
N ASP A 523 20.82 18.22 20.07
CA ASP A 523 20.44 17.66 21.37
C ASP A 523 18.90 17.64 21.50
N PRO A 524 18.28 16.53 21.93
CA PRO A 524 16.82 16.42 22.15
C PRO A 524 16.18 17.63 22.85
N PHE A 525 16.92 18.33 23.72
CA PHE A 525 16.44 19.53 24.40
C PHE A 525 16.13 20.72 23.46
N ALA A 526 16.68 20.76 22.24
CA ALA A 526 16.39 21.81 21.27
C ALA A 526 14.96 21.77 20.68
N TRP A 527 14.21 20.69 20.91
CA TRP A 527 12.84 20.51 20.44
C TRP A 527 11.75 20.83 21.50
N GLY A 528 12.14 21.35 22.66
CA GLY A 528 11.24 21.60 23.80
C GLY A 528 10.11 22.62 23.54
N ARG A 529 9.14 22.68 24.46
CA ARG A 529 7.95 23.57 24.47
C ARG A 529 8.31 25.06 24.57
N GLU A 530 8.97 25.61 23.56
CA GLU A 530 8.94 27.05 23.32
C GLU A 530 7.66 27.37 22.55
N ASP A 531 6.89 28.36 23.02
CA ASP A 531 5.75 28.89 22.28
C ASP A 531 6.25 29.38 20.90
N ASN A 532 5.48 29.19 19.83
CA ASN A 532 5.84 29.57 18.46
C ASN A 532 6.93 28.71 17.78
N LEU A 533 7.05 27.43 18.11
CA LEU A 533 7.91 26.50 17.37
C LEU A 533 7.47 26.37 15.90
N ARG A 534 8.44 26.47 14.99
CA ARG A 534 8.29 26.24 13.55
C ARG A 534 9.40 25.33 13.06
N ALA A 535 9.06 24.26 12.37
CA ALA A 535 10.04 23.41 11.70
C ALA A 535 9.71 23.32 10.21
N ALA A 536 10.61 23.79 9.36
CA ALA A 536 10.48 23.68 7.91
C ALA A 536 11.46 22.63 7.40
N PHE A 537 10.94 21.72 6.58
CA PHE A 537 11.67 20.59 6.04
C PHE A 537 11.62 20.65 4.53
N PHE A 538 12.78 20.66 3.88
CA PHE A 538 12.94 20.68 2.44
C PHE A 538 13.65 19.42 2.00
N LEU A 539 13.09 18.73 1.02
CA LEU A 539 13.71 17.56 0.39
C LEU A 539 13.93 17.85 -1.09
N ARG A 540 15.13 17.50 -1.58
CA ARG A 540 15.50 17.61 -2.98
C ARG A 540 15.75 16.21 -3.53
N PRO A 541 15.23 15.87 -4.71
CA PRO A 541 15.49 14.60 -5.36
C PRO A 541 16.88 14.62 -6.03
N VAL A 542 17.89 14.94 -5.23
CA VAL A 542 19.32 14.89 -5.55
C VAL A 542 19.92 13.92 -4.56
N MET A 543 20.32 12.75 -5.02
CA MET A 543 20.83 11.68 -4.18
C MET A 543 22.33 11.52 -4.37
N CYS A 544 23.05 11.27 -3.28
CA CYS A 544 24.48 11.00 -3.37
C CYS A 544 24.78 9.51 -3.52
N ALA A 545 25.37 9.11 -4.64
CA ALA A 545 25.80 7.74 -4.88
C ALA A 545 27.10 7.39 -4.15
N ASP A 546 27.83 8.36 -3.58
CA ASP A 546 29.01 8.09 -2.76
C ASP A 546 28.60 7.55 -1.38
N PRO A 547 28.94 6.29 -1.04
CA PRO A 547 28.58 5.70 0.24
C PRO A 547 29.27 6.38 1.43
N THR A 548 30.39 7.08 1.23
CA THR A 548 31.12 7.79 2.29
C THR A 548 30.59 9.19 2.57
N GLY A 549 29.77 9.75 1.67
CA GLY A 549 29.28 11.12 1.79
C GLY A 549 30.32 12.20 1.46
N ALA A 550 31.59 11.86 1.27
CA ALA A 550 32.70 12.81 1.18
C ALA A 550 32.72 13.59 -0.15
N ALA A 551 32.22 12.99 -1.23
CA ALA A 551 32.11 13.64 -2.53
C ALA A 551 30.83 14.49 -2.69
N CYS A 552 29.92 14.46 -1.73
CA CYS A 552 28.62 15.11 -1.85
C CYS A 552 28.72 16.61 -1.50
N ALA A 553 29.02 17.46 -2.47
CA ALA A 553 28.97 18.91 -2.30
C ALA A 553 27.93 19.54 -3.24
N GLU A 554 27.15 20.51 -2.75
CA GLU A 554 26.25 21.35 -3.56
C GLU A 554 27.00 22.19 -4.61
N SER A 555 28.31 22.36 -4.42
CA SER A 555 29.17 23.07 -5.34
C SER A 555 29.27 22.28 -6.66
N THR A 556 28.44 22.67 -7.62
CA THR A 556 28.55 22.37 -9.06
C THR A 556 29.92 22.73 -9.65
N THR A 557 30.75 23.45 -8.89
CA THR A 557 32.10 23.87 -9.29
C THR A 557 33.21 22.95 -8.78
N SER A 558 32.93 22.02 -7.85
CA SER A 558 33.90 21.02 -7.42
C SER A 558 33.82 19.79 -8.33
N SER A 559 34.97 19.23 -8.71
CA SER A 559 35.06 17.95 -9.44
C SER A 559 34.44 16.76 -8.68
N LEU A 560 33.97 16.98 -7.45
CA LEU A 560 33.33 16.02 -6.56
C LEU A 560 31.80 15.95 -6.71
N GLY A 561 31.13 16.95 -7.33
CA GLY A 561 29.70 16.89 -7.69
C GLY A 561 29.32 15.78 -8.70
N ALA A 562 30.28 14.91 -8.99
CA ALA A 562 30.27 13.78 -9.89
C ALA A 562 29.41 12.60 -9.43
N ALA A 563 29.21 12.45 -8.12
CA ALA A 563 28.51 11.30 -7.54
C ALA A 563 26.99 11.54 -7.34
N ASN A 564 26.46 12.69 -7.75
CA ASN A 564 25.06 13.02 -7.54
C ASN A 564 24.19 12.44 -8.66
N ILE A 565 23.07 11.81 -8.30
CA ILE A 565 21.97 11.48 -9.19
C ILE A 565 20.91 12.56 -9.04
N VAL A 566 20.58 13.27 -10.11
CA VAL A 566 19.54 14.29 -10.11
C VAL A 566 18.29 13.73 -10.77
N VAL A 567 17.17 13.71 -10.05
CA VAL A 567 15.85 13.47 -10.67
C VAL A 567 15.18 14.82 -10.88
N ALA A 568 14.90 15.13 -12.14
CA ALA A 568 14.21 16.35 -12.54
C ALA A 568 12.91 16.00 -13.27
N ASP A 569 12.00 16.96 -13.37
CA ASP A 569 10.75 16.76 -14.12
C ASP A 569 11.03 16.70 -15.63
N SER A 570 11.82 17.65 -16.15
CA SER A 570 12.27 17.72 -17.55
C SER A 570 13.61 18.47 -17.67
N GLU A 571 14.24 18.43 -18.84
CA GLU A 571 15.53 19.07 -19.15
C GLU A 571 15.57 20.58 -18.91
N ASN A 572 14.42 21.24 -19.04
CA ASN A 572 14.30 22.69 -18.83
C ASN A 572 13.77 23.05 -17.43
N ALA A 573 13.38 22.05 -16.63
CA ALA A 573 12.88 22.28 -15.29
C ALA A 573 14.04 22.37 -14.29
N SER A 574 13.94 23.33 -13.36
CA SER A 574 14.74 23.26 -12.15
C SER A 574 14.37 22.01 -11.35
N THR A 575 15.34 21.39 -10.67
CA THR A 575 15.07 20.31 -9.73
C THR A 575 14.01 20.74 -8.72
N PRO A 576 12.88 20.03 -8.61
CA PRO A 576 11.81 20.43 -7.70
C PRO A 576 12.28 20.36 -6.25
N ARG A 577 11.68 21.22 -5.41
CA ARG A 577 11.90 21.22 -3.96
C ARG A 577 10.59 20.84 -3.29
N PHE A 578 10.60 19.71 -2.60
CA PHE A 578 9.45 19.28 -1.81
C PHE A 578 9.58 19.87 -0.41
N CYS A 579 8.49 20.42 0.12
CA CYS A 579 8.55 21.05 1.44
C CYS A 579 7.34 20.73 2.31
N THR A 580 7.63 20.33 3.54
CA THR A 580 6.66 20.16 4.62
C THR A 580 7.07 21.06 5.78
N ALA A 581 6.14 21.87 6.30
CA ALA A 581 6.36 22.75 7.43
C ALA A 581 5.40 22.40 8.57
N PHE A 582 5.92 22.30 9.78
CA PHE A 582 5.16 22.13 11.01
C PHE A 582 5.16 23.47 11.75
N ALA A 583 3.98 24.04 11.97
CA ALA A 583 3.84 25.33 12.63
C ALA A 583 2.58 25.35 13.50
N GLU A 584 2.64 26.04 14.64
CA GLU A 584 1.47 26.25 15.48
C GLU A 584 0.34 27.00 14.76
N ARG A 585 0.70 27.97 13.92
CA ARG A 585 -0.23 28.76 13.10
C ARG A 585 0.08 28.59 11.62
N ALA A 586 -0.93 28.40 10.79
CA ALA A 586 -0.74 28.25 9.33
C ALA A 586 -0.07 29.47 8.66
N ALA A 587 -0.35 30.68 9.16
CA ALA A 587 0.22 31.92 8.63
C ALA A 587 1.74 32.06 8.84
N ASP A 588 2.30 31.19 9.69
CA ASP A 588 3.69 31.24 10.11
C ASP A 588 4.62 30.34 9.28
N ALA A 589 4.05 29.47 8.45
CA ALA A 589 4.79 28.59 7.57
C ALA A 589 5.17 29.28 6.25
N PRO A 590 6.28 28.88 5.60
CA PRO A 590 6.62 29.39 4.28
C PRO A 590 5.49 29.10 3.28
N SER A 591 5.13 30.09 2.45
CA SER A 591 4.06 29.95 1.45
C SER A 591 4.32 28.86 0.41
N ALA A 592 5.57 28.43 0.29
CA ALA A 592 6.03 27.38 -0.60
C ALA A 592 6.16 26.01 0.11
N CYS A 593 5.42 25.77 1.19
CA CYS A 593 5.48 24.50 1.93
C CYS A 593 4.08 24.02 2.26
N ARG A 594 3.86 22.71 2.19
CA ARG A 594 2.67 22.12 2.81
C ARG A 594 2.77 22.32 4.32
N THR A 595 1.79 22.98 4.91
CA THR A 595 1.79 23.23 6.35
C THR A 595 0.96 22.19 7.07
N VAL A 596 1.53 21.52 8.08
CA VAL A 596 0.83 20.65 9.01
C VAL A 596 0.70 21.40 10.33
N THR A 597 -0.53 21.73 10.72
CA THR A 597 -0.78 22.53 11.93
C THR A 597 -1.04 21.67 13.16
N ALA A 598 -0.93 22.25 14.36
CA ALA A 598 -1.33 21.58 15.60
C ALA A 598 -2.78 21.07 15.58
N ALA A 599 -3.68 21.78 14.89
CA ALA A 599 -5.07 21.38 14.72
C ALA A 599 -5.25 20.12 13.86
N GLU A 600 -4.28 19.79 13.00
CA GLU A 600 -4.24 18.54 12.21
C GLU A 600 -3.58 17.39 12.98
N GLY A 601 -3.32 17.56 14.28
CA GLY A 601 -2.78 16.50 15.14
C GLY A 601 -1.28 16.27 15.00
N ALA A 602 -0.55 17.11 14.25
CA ALA A 602 0.91 16.98 14.04
C ALA A 602 1.71 16.86 15.34
N PHE A 603 1.26 17.55 16.39
CA PHE A 603 1.87 17.56 17.71
C PHE A 603 1.08 16.73 18.75
N ALA A 604 -0.05 16.12 18.37
CA ALA A 604 -0.85 15.31 19.29
C ALA A 604 -0.08 14.07 19.78
N GLY A 605 0.90 13.60 18.99
CA GLY A 605 1.84 12.53 19.35
C GLY A 605 3.07 12.98 20.15
N TRP A 606 3.13 14.23 20.64
CA TRP A 606 4.23 14.75 21.48
C TRP A 606 3.76 14.87 22.95
N PRO A 607 3.45 13.75 23.65
CA PRO A 607 2.99 13.82 25.02
C PRO A 607 4.09 14.38 25.92
N ASN A 608 3.74 15.39 26.72
CA ASN A 608 4.55 15.91 27.83
C ASN A 608 5.90 16.56 27.48
N GLY A 609 6.06 17.08 26.26
CA GLY A 609 7.25 17.87 25.90
C GLY A 609 8.46 17.05 25.43
N TYR A 610 8.27 15.75 25.18
CA TYR A 610 9.24 14.92 24.49
C TYR A 610 8.75 14.64 23.07
N GLY A 611 9.58 14.93 22.08
CA GLY A 611 9.29 14.57 20.69
C GLY A 611 9.12 13.05 20.53
N PRO A 612 8.43 12.58 19.49
CA PRO A 612 8.34 11.16 19.17
C PRO A 612 9.75 10.59 18.95
N PRO A 613 10.00 9.31 19.29
CA PRO A 613 11.30 8.68 19.09
C PRO A 613 11.74 8.71 17.62
N MET A 614 10.80 8.68 16.70
CA MET A 614 11.06 8.81 15.27
C MET A 614 10.03 9.74 14.63
N LEU A 615 10.49 10.77 13.95
CA LEU A 615 9.69 11.65 13.11
C LEU A 615 9.93 11.29 11.66
N ARG A 616 9.01 10.54 11.04
CA ARG A 616 9.01 10.26 9.60
C ARG A 616 8.15 11.27 8.85
N ILE A 617 8.74 11.93 7.86
CA ILE A 617 8.12 13.02 7.10
C ILE A 617 7.99 12.59 5.64
N ASN A 618 6.75 12.51 5.15
CA ASN A 618 6.50 12.27 3.73
C ASN A 618 6.73 13.57 2.93
N ALA A 619 7.55 13.48 1.90
CA ALA A 619 7.82 14.57 0.97
C ALA A 619 6.62 14.80 0.05
N THR A 620 5.73 15.72 0.42
CA THR A 620 4.60 16.12 -0.42
C THR A 620 4.84 17.49 -1.05
N ASP A 621 4.29 17.70 -2.24
CA ASP A 621 4.39 18.98 -2.94
C ASP A 621 3.51 20.08 -2.32
N VAL A 622 3.84 21.31 -2.67
CA VAL A 622 3.12 22.54 -2.33
C VAL A 622 1.90 22.67 -3.23
N GLY A 623 0.72 22.38 -2.69
CA GLY A 623 -0.54 22.89 -3.29
C GLY A 623 -1.58 21.85 -3.69
N THR A 624 -1.28 20.56 -3.63
CA THR A 624 -2.32 19.52 -3.68
C THR A 624 -2.03 18.48 -2.61
N LYS A 625 -3.02 18.18 -1.76
CA LYS A 625 -2.87 17.25 -0.63
C LYS A 625 -2.65 15.79 -1.09
N ASP A 626 -2.60 15.55 -2.42
CA ASP A 626 -2.64 14.26 -3.11
C ASP A 626 -1.52 14.01 -4.16
N SER A 627 -0.52 14.89 -4.35
CA SER A 627 0.42 14.79 -5.49
C SER A 627 1.59 13.83 -5.27
N ILE A 628 1.33 12.53 -5.50
CA ILE A 628 2.36 11.66 -6.06
C ILE A 628 2.68 12.20 -7.45
N THR A 629 3.91 12.67 -7.64
CA THR A 629 4.37 13.16 -8.94
C THR A 629 5.22 12.09 -9.63
N PRO A 630 5.38 12.15 -10.96
CA PRO A 630 6.43 11.42 -11.65
C PRO A 630 7.78 11.50 -10.93
N THR A 631 8.16 12.69 -10.47
CA THR A 631 9.43 12.91 -9.80
C THR A 631 9.52 12.17 -8.47
N THR A 632 8.47 12.17 -7.63
CA THR A 632 8.51 11.43 -6.35
C THR A 632 8.52 9.92 -6.54
N ARG A 633 7.83 9.37 -7.56
CA ARG A 633 7.92 7.95 -7.91
C ARG A 633 9.33 7.55 -8.35
N VAL A 634 9.91 8.30 -9.27
CA VAL A 634 11.26 8.00 -9.77
C VAL A 634 12.30 8.20 -8.67
N ALA A 635 12.17 9.25 -7.86
CA ALA A 635 13.01 9.47 -6.68
C ALA A 635 12.91 8.31 -5.66
N ALA A 636 11.72 7.74 -5.46
CA ALA A 636 11.53 6.57 -4.61
C ALA A 636 12.31 5.35 -5.14
N VAL A 637 12.22 5.04 -6.44
CA VAL A 637 12.96 3.91 -7.03
C VAL A 637 14.47 4.12 -6.98
N VAL A 638 14.95 5.34 -7.26
CA VAL A 638 16.38 5.68 -7.17
C VAL A 638 16.89 5.57 -5.73
N SER A 639 16.13 6.06 -4.75
CA SER A 639 16.50 5.97 -3.33
C SER A 639 16.54 4.50 -2.87
N HIS A 640 15.55 3.72 -3.28
CA HIS A 640 15.50 2.28 -3.03
C HIS A 640 16.70 1.55 -3.67
N ALA A 641 17.10 1.92 -4.89
CA ALA A 641 18.29 1.36 -5.54
C ALA A 641 19.58 1.65 -4.78
N LEU A 642 19.75 2.86 -4.23
CA LEU A 642 20.90 3.21 -3.41
C LEU A 642 20.90 2.50 -2.05
N GLU A 643 19.74 2.30 -1.44
CA GLU A 643 19.60 1.48 -0.23
C GLU A 643 19.98 0.02 -0.52
N ARG A 644 19.45 -0.56 -1.60
CA ARG A 644 19.78 -1.94 -2.03
C ARG A 644 21.24 -2.11 -2.42
N GLU A 645 21.87 -1.10 -3.02
CA GLU A 645 23.31 -1.11 -3.31
C GLU A 645 24.11 -1.26 -2.00
N ARG A 646 23.73 -0.57 -0.92
CA ARG A 646 24.34 -0.76 0.40
C ARG A 646 24.09 -2.16 0.94
N GLU A 647 22.83 -2.60 0.95
CA GLU A 647 22.44 -3.90 1.52
C GLU A 647 23.14 -5.08 0.84
N THR A 648 23.38 -4.97 -0.45
CA THR A 648 24.06 -6.00 -1.25
C THR A 648 25.59 -5.83 -1.27
N GLY A 649 26.14 -4.83 -0.57
CA GLY A 649 27.58 -4.58 -0.54
C GLY A 649 28.16 -4.10 -1.89
N GLY A 650 27.37 -3.39 -2.70
CA GLY A 650 27.78 -2.86 -4.00
C GLY A 650 27.42 -3.76 -5.20
N ASP A 651 26.58 -4.78 -4.99
CA ASP A 651 26.31 -5.79 -6.01
C ASP A 651 25.22 -5.38 -7.03
N LEU A 652 24.64 -4.19 -6.94
CA LEU A 652 23.86 -3.61 -8.04
C LEU A 652 24.76 -2.83 -9.00
N SER A 653 26.03 -2.59 -8.65
CA SER A 653 27.00 -1.85 -9.45
C SER A 653 26.56 -0.40 -9.76
N VAL A 654 25.74 0.19 -8.90
CA VAL A 654 25.35 1.60 -8.99
C VAL A 654 26.58 2.49 -8.81
N VAL A 655 27.38 2.24 -7.77
CA VAL A 655 28.61 2.99 -7.51
C VAL A 655 29.62 2.77 -8.64
N LEU A 656 29.71 1.53 -9.13
CA LEU A 656 30.60 1.18 -10.23
C LEU A 656 30.28 1.99 -11.50
N GLY A 657 29.01 2.03 -11.91
CA GLY A 657 28.57 2.75 -13.11
C GLY A 657 28.66 4.26 -12.95
N LEU A 658 28.24 4.81 -11.80
CA LEU A 658 28.10 6.26 -11.64
C LEU A 658 29.36 6.97 -11.12
N VAL A 659 30.16 6.29 -10.30
CA VAL A 659 31.32 6.87 -9.62
C VAL A 659 32.63 6.35 -10.24
N GLU A 660 32.82 5.04 -10.28
CA GLU A 660 34.13 4.45 -10.63
C GLU A 660 34.43 4.50 -12.14
N ARG A 661 33.44 4.24 -12.99
CA ARG A 661 33.62 4.01 -14.44
C ARG A 661 33.00 5.06 -15.34
N ARG A 662 32.70 6.21 -14.75
CA ARG A 662 31.88 7.28 -15.32
C ARG A 662 32.19 7.57 -16.80
N TYR A 663 31.17 7.38 -17.64
CA TYR A 663 31.21 7.72 -19.06
C TYR A 663 31.05 9.25 -19.22
N ALA A 664 32.18 9.97 -19.25
CA ALA A 664 32.28 11.44 -19.34
C ALA A 664 31.78 12.25 -18.12
N GLY A 665 32.38 13.42 -17.89
CA GLY A 665 32.27 14.22 -16.65
C GLY A 665 30.91 14.86 -16.33
N ALA A 666 29.82 14.51 -17.02
CA ALA A 666 28.50 15.09 -16.80
C ALA A 666 27.72 14.35 -15.70
N THR A 667 26.98 15.09 -14.86
CA THR A 667 26.16 14.56 -13.76
C THR A 667 25.06 13.63 -14.27
N PRO A 668 24.92 12.40 -13.74
CA PRO A 668 23.77 11.54 -13.99
C PRO A 668 22.45 12.28 -13.76
N THR A 669 21.57 12.32 -14.75
CA THR A 669 20.27 13.01 -14.64
C THR A 669 19.15 12.13 -15.17
N ILE A 670 18.07 12.04 -14.41
CA ILE A 670 16.87 11.28 -14.74
C ILE A 670 15.73 12.29 -14.90
N PHE A 671 15.05 12.26 -16.04
CA PHE A 671 13.90 13.11 -16.33
C PHE A 671 12.63 12.27 -16.19
N ALA A 672 11.82 12.56 -15.17
CA ALA A 672 10.69 11.72 -14.77
C ALA A 672 9.43 11.92 -15.62
N ASN A 673 9.37 13.02 -16.39
CA ASN A 673 8.20 13.47 -17.12
C ASN A 673 8.58 13.99 -18.52
N GLN A 674 9.53 13.32 -19.18
CA GLN A 674 10.03 13.70 -20.49
C GLN A 674 10.19 12.48 -21.38
N GLU A 675 9.52 12.49 -22.53
CA GLU A 675 9.71 11.46 -23.56
C GLU A 675 11.16 11.41 -24.04
N CYS A 676 11.60 10.22 -24.43
CA CYS A 676 12.88 10.03 -25.07
C CYS A 676 13.03 10.94 -26.32
N PRO A 677 14.13 11.72 -26.44
CA PRO A 677 14.32 12.61 -27.58
C PRO A 677 14.42 11.88 -28.93
N SER A 678 14.91 10.65 -28.94
CA SER A 678 15.10 9.85 -30.15
C SER A 678 13.89 8.99 -30.54
N ILE A 679 13.01 8.65 -29.60
CA ILE A 679 11.87 7.76 -29.83
C ILE A 679 10.67 8.28 -29.02
N ARG A 680 9.59 8.67 -29.70
CA ARG A 680 8.40 9.23 -29.01
C ARG A 680 7.64 8.15 -28.24
N GLY A 681 7.11 8.53 -27.08
CA GLY A 681 6.20 7.71 -26.27
C GLY A 681 6.84 6.49 -25.60
N THR A 682 8.17 6.49 -25.41
CA THR A 682 8.89 5.45 -24.67
C THR A 682 9.97 6.08 -23.79
N ALA A 683 10.35 5.36 -22.74
CA ALA A 683 11.56 5.62 -21.97
C ALA A 683 12.80 5.27 -22.79
N CYS A 684 13.92 5.93 -22.48
CA CYS A 684 15.22 5.55 -23.03
C CYS A 684 16.39 6.13 -22.24
N THR A 685 17.56 5.55 -22.45
CA THR A 685 18.83 6.07 -21.93
C THR A 685 19.69 6.65 -23.07
N SER A 686 20.28 7.82 -22.83
CA SER A 686 21.19 8.48 -23.78
C SER A 686 22.34 9.15 -23.03
N GLY A 687 23.53 8.52 -23.07
CA GLY A 687 24.68 8.95 -22.29
C GLY A 687 24.37 8.92 -20.79
N ASN A 688 24.62 10.03 -20.09
CA ASN A 688 24.35 10.15 -18.65
C ASN A 688 22.93 10.64 -18.33
N ARG A 689 21.99 10.47 -19.28
CA ARG A 689 20.59 10.86 -19.14
C ARG A 689 19.67 9.66 -19.27
N LEU A 690 18.70 9.57 -18.38
CA LEU A 690 17.57 8.66 -18.48
C LEU A 690 16.30 9.50 -18.66
N TYR A 691 15.48 9.16 -19.64
CA TYR A 691 14.21 9.80 -19.94
C TYR A 691 13.09 8.82 -19.65
N LEU A 692 12.14 9.23 -18.80
CA LEU A 692 10.93 8.50 -18.47
C LEU A 692 9.75 9.37 -18.89
N GLU A 693 8.85 8.79 -19.68
CA GLU A 693 7.74 9.52 -20.27
C GLU A 693 6.68 9.91 -19.23
N PRO A 694 5.84 10.93 -19.54
CA PRO A 694 4.76 11.39 -18.67
C PRO A 694 3.73 10.32 -18.29
N ASP A 695 3.09 10.53 -17.14
CA ASP A 695 1.97 9.71 -16.64
C ASP A 695 0.87 9.44 -17.67
N PHE A 696 0.58 10.46 -18.49
CA PHE A 696 -0.40 10.40 -19.55
C PHE A 696 0.31 10.63 -20.88
N VAL A 697 0.77 9.55 -21.49
CA VAL A 697 1.08 9.56 -22.91
C VAL A 697 -0.23 9.86 -23.66
N GLN A 698 -0.18 10.56 -24.79
CA GLN A 698 -1.37 11.00 -25.55
C GLN A 698 -2.23 9.84 -26.14
N ARG A 699 -2.06 8.60 -25.65
CA ARG A 699 -2.79 7.41 -26.08
C ARG A 699 -3.75 6.95 -24.96
N PRO A 700 -5.08 6.95 -25.21
CA PRO A 700 -6.05 6.46 -24.22
C PRO A 700 -5.73 5.03 -23.78
N GLY A 701 -5.61 4.79 -22.48
CA GLY A 701 -5.40 3.46 -21.89
C GLY A 701 -3.95 3.01 -21.74
N VAL A 702 -2.96 3.85 -22.10
CA VAL A 702 -1.54 3.58 -21.86
C VAL A 702 -1.04 4.49 -20.73
N PHE A 703 -0.50 3.88 -19.68
CA PHE A 703 0.09 4.59 -18.55
C PHE A 703 1.57 4.84 -18.82
N GLY A 704 2.08 5.98 -18.35
CA GLY A 704 3.52 6.23 -18.37
C GLY A 704 4.28 5.16 -17.58
N SER A 705 5.45 4.78 -18.10
CA SER A 705 6.39 3.82 -17.50
C SER A 705 6.77 4.17 -16.06
N ASN A 706 6.77 5.46 -15.72
CA ASN A 706 7.05 5.94 -14.37
C ASN A 706 6.04 5.48 -13.30
N ARG A 707 4.91 4.87 -13.69
CA ARG A 707 3.90 4.28 -12.79
C ARG A 707 4.19 2.84 -12.40
N PHE A 708 5.20 2.21 -13.00
CA PHE A 708 5.59 0.84 -12.70
C PHE A 708 7.00 0.85 -12.11
N LYS A 709 7.14 0.40 -10.85
CA LYS A 709 8.45 0.40 -10.18
C LYS A 709 9.44 -0.54 -10.86
N PHE A 710 8.96 -1.62 -11.47
CA PHE A 710 9.79 -2.53 -12.26
C PHE A 710 10.23 -1.93 -13.59
N VAL A 711 9.42 -1.05 -14.22
CA VAL A 711 9.85 -0.36 -15.44
C VAL A 711 10.89 0.70 -15.13
N VAL A 712 10.65 1.52 -14.09
CA VAL A 712 11.68 2.49 -13.66
C VAL A 712 12.98 1.76 -13.28
N GLY A 713 12.87 0.62 -12.59
CA GLY A 713 14.02 -0.25 -12.29
C GLY A 713 14.71 -0.82 -13.54
N HIS A 714 13.94 -1.22 -14.56
CA HIS A 714 14.45 -1.71 -15.84
C HIS A 714 15.24 -0.63 -16.57
N GLU A 715 14.68 0.57 -16.65
CA GLU A 715 15.34 1.71 -17.31
C GLU A 715 16.61 2.16 -16.55
N LEU A 716 16.62 2.07 -15.22
CA LEU A 716 17.83 2.20 -14.41
C LEU A 716 18.85 1.07 -14.71
N GLY A 717 18.37 -0.13 -15.03
CA GLY A 717 19.16 -1.25 -15.56
C GLY A 717 19.98 -0.88 -16.77
N HIS A 718 19.33 -0.38 -17.82
CA HIS A 718 20.02 0.15 -19.01
C HIS A 718 21.00 1.25 -18.64
N PHE A 719 20.58 2.15 -17.75
CA PHE A 719 21.39 3.29 -17.35
C PHE A 719 22.69 2.88 -16.66
N PHE A 720 22.62 1.98 -15.68
CA PHE A 720 23.80 1.49 -14.97
C PHE A 720 24.64 0.55 -15.83
N GLN A 721 24.02 -0.26 -16.70
CA GLN A 721 24.75 -1.08 -17.67
C GLN A 721 25.57 -0.20 -18.62
N HIS A 722 24.97 0.82 -19.22
CA HIS A 722 25.66 1.74 -20.11
C HIS A 722 26.81 2.47 -19.41
N ALA A 723 26.59 2.91 -18.17
CA ALA A 723 27.61 3.62 -17.41
C ALA A 723 28.79 2.72 -16.96
N SER A 724 28.54 1.44 -16.68
CA SER A 724 29.55 0.51 -16.14
C SER A 724 30.36 -0.21 -17.24
N GLN A 725 29.68 -0.77 -18.24
CA GLN A 725 30.28 -1.57 -19.30
C GLN A 725 30.20 -0.93 -20.69
N GLY A 726 29.33 0.06 -20.91
CA GLY A 726 29.07 0.66 -22.22
C GLY A 726 27.84 0.07 -22.92
N THR A 727 27.58 0.50 -24.15
CA THR A 727 26.34 0.21 -24.89
C THR A 727 26.56 -0.85 -25.96
N LEU A 728 25.99 -2.05 -25.83
CA LEU A 728 26.08 -3.06 -26.89
C LEU A 728 25.34 -2.61 -28.17
N ALA A 729 25.77 -3.10 -29.34
CA ALA A 729 25.03 -2.90 -30.59
C ALA A 729 23.73 -3.72 -30.55
N LYS A 730 22.58 -3.04 -30.42
CA LYS A 730 21.26 -3.68 -30.36
C LYS A 730 20.61 -3.73 -31.74
N SER A 731 19.97 -4.85 -32.06
CA SER A 731 19.07 -4.98 -33.20
C SER A 731 17.90 -5.89 -32.84
N TYR A 732 16.69 -5.32 -32.90
CA TYR A 732 15.42 -5.98 -32.60
C TYR A 732 14.79 -6.55 -33.88
N GLY A 733 15.55 -7.34 -34.63
CA GLY A 733 15.10 -7.88 -35.93
C GLY A 733 13.77 -8.63 -35.81
N THR A 734 12.76 -8.20 -36.57
CA THR A 734 11.36 -8.65 -36.42
C THR A 734 10.94 -9.76 -37.38
N ASP A 735 11.88 -10.37 -38.10
CA ASP A 735 11.55 -11.30 -39.19
C ASP A 735 11.21 -12.73 -38.70
N ASP A 736 10.99 -12.92 -37.40
CA ASP A 736 10.50 -14.22 -36.93
C ASP A 736 9.05 -14.45 -37.38
N ILE A 737 8.84 -15.64 -37.94
CA ILE A 737 7.54 -16.10 -38.42
C ILE A 737 6.71 -16.56 -37.23
N ASN A 738 7.33 -16.98 -36.11
CA ASN A 738 6.59 -17.39 -34.93
C ASN A 738 5.98 -16.16 -34.21
N PRO A 739 4.65 -16.00 -34.19
CA PRO A 739 4.03 -14.83 -33.61
C PRO A 739 4.18 -14.70 -32.09
N VAL A 740 4.42 -15.83 -31.41
CA VAL A 740 4.74 -15.87 -29.97
C VAL A 740 6.07 -15.17 -29.69
N CYS A 741 7.02 -15.28 -30.63
CA CYS A 741 8.39 -14.74 -30.50
C CYS A 741 8.62 -13.44 -31.28
N ALA A 742 7.59 -12.93 -31.95
CA ALA A 742 7.61 -11.67 -32.68
C ALA A 742 6.81 -10.55 -31.99
N CYS A 743 6.31 -10.79 -30.76
CA CYS A 743 5.56 -9.82 -29.94
C CYS A 743 4.33 -9.17 -30.61
N ARG A 744 3.77 -9.81 -31.65
CA ARG A 744 2.60 -9.31 -32.37
C ARG A 744 1.34 -9.21 -31.50
N HIS A 745 1.35 -9.90 -30.36
CA HIS A 745 0.27 -9.91 -29.37
C HIS A 745 0.31 -8.71 -28.40
N VAL A 746 1.24 -7.76 -28.58
CA VAL A 746 1.40 -6.55 -27.76
C VAL A 746 0.90 -5.32 -28.55
N PRO A 747 -0.42 -5.10 -28.68
CA PRO A 747 -0.96 -4.05 -29.55
C PRO A 747 -1.00 -2.66 -28.91
N LEU A 748 -0.95 -2.56 -27.57
CA LEU A 748 -1.16 -1.29 -26.85
C LEU A 748 0.10 -0.44 -26.73
N VAL A 749 1.26 -1.08 -26.58
CA VAL A 749 2.57 -0.43 -26.43
C VAL A 749 3.48 -0.75 -27.61
N ASP A 750 4.73 -0.29 -27.58
CA ASP A 750 5.71 -0.66 -28.61
C ASP A 750 5.96 -2.18 -28.58
N GLY A 751 5.34 -2.87 -29.55
CA GLY A 751 5.52 -4.29 -29.83
C GLY A 751 6.75 -4.60 -30.69
N SER A 752 7.67 -3.65 -30.87
CA SER A 752 8.97 -3.92 -31.51
C SER A 752 9.77 -5.00 -30.77
N HIS A 753 9.58 -5.11 -29.46
CA HIS A 753 10.09 -6.17 -28.59
C HIS A 753 9.21 -6.36 -27.35
N CYS A 754 9.34 -7.50 -26.69
CA CYS A 754 8.66 -7.89 -25.47
C CYS A 754 9.49 -8.98 -24.79
N ILE A 755 9.18 -9.35 -23.55
CA ILE A 755 9.99 -10.34 -22.83
C ILE A 755 10.04 -11.73 -23.50
N GLN A 756 9.14 -11.96 -24.46
CA GLN A 756 9.03 -13.17 -25.27
C GLN A 756 9.64 -13.02 -26.68
N SER A 757 10.12 -11.83 -27.09
CA SER A 757 10.73 -11.65 -28.42
C SER A 757 12.02 -12.42 -28.56
N MET A 758 12.21 -13.00 -29.74
CA MET A 758 13.51 -13.48 -30.18
C MET A 758 14.27 -12.34 -30.87
N GLU A 759 15.48 -12.06 -30.39
CA GLU A 759 16.26 -10.89 -30.80
C GLU A 759 17.71 -11.24 -31.04
N THR A 760 18.47 -10.33 -31.64
CA THR A 760 19.93 -10.49 -31.65
C THR A 760 20.46 -10.64 -30.22
N ALA A 761 21.49 -11.47 -30.05
CA ALA A 761 22.01 -11.79 -28.71
C ALA A 761 22.24 -10.55 -27.84
N ASN A 762 22.78 -9.47 -28.41
CA ASN A 762 23.07 -8.24 -27.66
C ASN A 762 21.81 -7.51 -27.17
N ALA A 763 20.75 -7.50 -27.97
CA ALA A 763 19.49 -6.87 -27.60
C ALA A 763 18.87 -7.65 -26.42
N ALA A 764 18.72 -8.96 -26.58
CA ALA A 764 18.21 -9.84 -25.53
C ALA A 764 19.07 -9.81 -24.25
N GLN A 765 20.40 -9.72 -24.38
CA GLN A 765 21.33 -9.56 -23.24
C GLN A 765 21.13 -8.24 -22.50
N SER A 766 20.88 -7.15 -23.23
CA SER A 766 20.72 -5.83 -22.64
C SER A 766 19.36 -5.70 -21.96
N GLU A 767 18.28 -6.12 -22.63
CA GLU A 767 16.93 -6.11 -22.04
C GLU A 767 16.82 -7.11 -20.88
N GLY A 768 17.37 -8.31 -21.02
CA GLY A 768 17.42 -9.31 -19.94
C GLY A 768 18.24 -8.83 -18.74
N TYR A 769 19.33 -8.09 -18.95
CA TYR A 769 20.09 -7.48 -17.84
C TYR A 769 19.27 -6.39 -17.14
N ALA A 770 18.57 -5.55 -17.91
CA ALA A 770 17.70 -4.51 -17.36
C ALA A 770 16.58 -5.12 -16.51
N HIS A 771 15.94 -6.19 -16.98
CA HIS A 771 15.00 -6.99 -16.20
C HIS A 771 15.63 -7.58 -14.93
N PHE A 772 16.83 -8.15 -15.04
CA PHE A 772 17.54 -8.72 -13.90
C PHE A 772 17.82 -7.67 -12.82
N LEU A 773 18.31 -6.48 -13.20
CA LEU A 773 18.54 -5.41 -12.23
C LEU A 773 17.22 -4.99 -11.58
N ALA A 774 16.17 -4.79 -12.36
CA ALA A 774 14.85 -4.46 -11.85
C ALA A 774 14.34 -5.50 -10.86
N ALA A 775 14.51 -6.79 -11.16
CA ALA A 775 14.19 -7.87 -10.24
C ALA A 775 15.03 -7.81 -8.96
N LYS A 776 16.35 -7.63 -9.05
CA LYS A 776 17.25 -7.56 -7.90
C LYS A 776 17.04 -6.34 -6.99
N LEU A 777 16.48 -5.25 -7.54
CA LEU A 777 16.02 -4.11 -6.74
C LEU A 777 14.91 -4.52 -5.78
N TRP A 778 13.94 -5.32 -6.25
CA TRP A 778 12.70 -5.59 -5.51
C TRP A 778 12.62 -6.97 -4.85
N ASN A 779 13.63 -7.82 -5.03
CA ASN A 779 13.76 -9.14 -4.41
C ASN A 779 15.09 -9.21 -3.63
N ARG A 780 15.16 -9.97 -2.53
CA ARG A 780 16.43 -10.18 -1.82
C ARG A 780 17.16 -11.39 -2.38
N ASP A 781 18.50 -11.33 -2.39
CA ASP A 781 19.36 -12.45 -2.79
C ASP A 781 19.13 -13.72 -1.94
N THR A 782 18.55 -13.57 -0.74
CA THR A 782 18.25 -14.66 0.20
C THR A 782 16.85 -15.25 0.04
N ASP A 783 15.98 -14.62 -0.75
CA ASP A 783 14.61 -15.10 -0.94
C ASP A 783 14.63 -16.37 -1.79
N ALA A 784 13.76 -17.33 -1.46
CA ALA A 784 13.71 -18.61 -2.18
C ALA A 784 13.09 -18.47 -3.58
N ASP A 785 12.34 -17.39 -3.80
CA ASP A 785 11.69 -17.02 -5.03
C ASP A 785 12.13 -15.62 -5.49
N CYS A 786 11.95 -15.36 -6.78
CA CYS A 786 12.13 -14.04 -7.37
C CYS A 786 11.00 -13.78 -8.34
N THR A 787 10.38 -12.61 -8.24
CA THR A 787 9.34 -12.16 -9.15
C THR A 787 9.72 -10.83 -9.79
N PHE A 788 9.59 -10.78 -11.11
CA PHE A 788 9.64 -9.58 -11.91
C PHE A 788 8.23 -9.24 -12.41
N GLY A 789 7.69 -8.07 -12.01
CA GLY A 789 6.39 -7.61 -12.47
C GLY A 789 6.46 -7.06 -13.89
N TYR A 790 6.25 -7.92 -14.90
CA TYR A 790 6.34 -7.55 -16.30
C TYR A 790 5.16 -6.65 -16.73
N TYR A 791 5.46 -5.64 -17.54
CA TYR A 791 4.61 -4.46 -17.71
C TYR A 791 3.97 -4.33 -19.11
N LYS A 792 4.22 -5.30 -20.00
CA LYS A 792 3.50 -5.43 -21.28
C LYS A 792 2.60 -6.67 -21.25
N GLU A 793 1.77 -6.82 -22.27
CA GLU A 793 0.98 -8.03 -22.47
C GLU A 793 1.88 -9.27 -22.58
N PHE A 794 1.44 -10.37 -21.99
CA PHE A 794 2.17 -11.64 -21.98
C PHE A 794 1.29 -12.74 -22.58
N LEU A 795 1.80 -13.47 -23.55
CA LEU A 795 1.09 -14.58 -24.17
C LEU A 795 1.34 -15.87 -23.40
N ASP A 796 0.35 -16.30 -22.62
CA ASP A 796 0.41 -17.53 -21.84
C ASP A 796 0.25 -18.76 -22.74
N THR A 797 1.24 -19.65 -22.69
CA THR A 797 1.30 -20.91 -23.44
C THR A 797 0.55 -22.06 -22.78
N THR A 798 -0.03 -21.86 -21.60
CA THR A 798 -0.96 -22.82 -21.00
C THR A 798 -2.28 -22.81 -21.76
N CYS A 799 -2.73 -24.00 -22.16
CA CYS A 799 -4.00 -24.14 -22.87
C CYS A 799 -5.16 -23.78 -21.94
N ARG A 800 -6.15 -23.05 -22.43
CA ARG A 800 -7.40 -22.84 -21.67
C ARG A 800 -7.98 -24.20 -21.27
N SER A 801 -8.51 -24.29 -20.04
CA SER A 801 -9.14 -25.51 -19.53
C SER A 801 -10.14 -26.08 -20.55
N GLY A 802 -9.88 -27.29 -21.06
CA GLY A 802 -10.69 -27.98 -22.06
C GLY A 802 -10.12 -28.05 -23.48
N ALA A 803 -8.97 -27.42 -23.76
CA ALA A 803 -8.26 -27.56 -25.04
C ALA A 803 -7.24 -28.72 -25.02
N GLU A 804 -7.30 -29.63 -26.01
CA GLU A 804 -6.40 -30.79 -26.13
C GLU A 804 -5.03 -30.42 -26.77
N GLU A 805 -4.98 -29.38 -27.62
CA GLU A 805 -3.74 -28.88 -28.23
C GLU A 805 -3.79 -27.35 -28.35
N CYS A 806 -2.76 -26.66 -27.84
CA CYS A 806 -2.58 -25.21 -28.04
C CYS A 806 -2.10 -24.96 -29.47
N GLY A 807 -2.95 -24.40 -30.33
CA GLY A 807 -2.49 -23.89 -31.62
C GLY A 807 -1.59 -22.66 -31.40
N LEU A 808 -0.39 -22.63 -31.99
CA LEU A 808 0.52 -21.47 -31.95
C LEU A 808 0.08 -20.32 -32.89
N ASP A 809 -1.09 -20.45 -33.54
CA ASP A 809 -1.57 -19.47 -34.49
C ASP A 809 -2.41 -18.39 -33.77
N PRO A 810 -2.00 -17.12 -33.79
CA PRO A 810 -2.75 -16.00 -33.21
C PRO A 810 -3.85 -15.49 -34.15
N GLU A 811 -3.98 -16.03 -35.37
CA GLU A 811 -5.11 -15.67 -36.23
C GLU A 811 -6.42 -16.27 -35.67
N PRO A 812 -7.54 -15.52 -35.77
CA PRO A 812 -8.85 -16.01 -35.40
C PRO A 812 -9.37 -16.98 -36.48
N ASP A 813 -8.65 -18.08 -36.72
CA ASP A 813 -9.21 -19.19 -37.47
C ASP A 813 -10.26 -19.85 -36.58
N PRO A 814 -11.54 -19.90 -36.97
CA PRO A 814 -12.61 -20.46 -36.15
C PRO A 814 -12.47 -21.99 -36.06
N GLY A 815 -11.57 -22.45 -35.19
CA GLY A 815 -11.32 -23.88 -34.98
C GLY A 815 -10.13 -24.27 -34.11
N ARG A 816 -9.23 -23.35 -33.73
CA ARG A 816 -8.11 -23.67 -32.83
C ARG A 816 -8.16 -22.82 -31.55
N PRO A 817 -7.86 -23.40 -30.38
CA PRO A 817 -7.89 -22.66 -29.12
C PRO A 817 -6.74 -21.65 -29.09
N ALA A 818 -7.09 -20.36 -29.02
CA ALA A 818 -6.14 -19.26 -28.92
C ALA A 818 -5.38 -19.30 -27.58
N LEU A 819 -4.08 -19.04 -27.63
CA LEU A 819 -3.25 -18.76 -26.45
C LEU A 819 -3.89 -17.65 -25.60
N SER A 820 -3.73 -17.73 -24.26
CA SER A 820 -4.33 -16.73 -23.37
C SER A 820 -3.46 -15.49 -23.30
N LEU A 821 -3.97 -14.34 -23.74
CA LEU A 821 -3.28 -13.07 -23.58
C LEU A 821 -3.54 -12.51 -22.17
N THR A 822 -2.52 -12.48 -21.34
CA THR A 822 -2.58 -11.89 -20.00
C THR A 822 -2.16 -10.43 -20.05
N LYS A 823 -2.98 -9.55 -19.46
CA LYS A 823 -2.70 -8.12 -19.37
C LYS A 823 -1.65 -7.85 -18.27
N PRO A 824 -0.84 -6.79 -18.41
CA PRO A 824 0.09 -6.40 -17.35
C PRO A 824 -0.65 -5.88 -16.09
N PRO A 825 0.02 -5.92 -14.91
CA PRO A 825 1.33 -6.52 -14.73
C PRO A 825 1.26 -8.05 -14.64
N TYR A 826 2.21 -8.74 -15.30
CA TYR A 826 2.33 -10.20 -15.29
C TYR A 826 3.55 -10.64 -14.47
N PRO A 827 3.39 -11.46 -13.42
CA PRO A 827 4.52 -11.93 -12.63
C PRO A 827 5.34 -12.94 -13.43
N ILE A 828 6.63 -12.64 -13.60
CA ILE A 828 7.59 -13.54 -14.23
C ILE A 828 8.58 -14.00 -13.17
N SER A 829 8.71 -15.31 -13.02
CA SER A 829 9.72 -15.87 -12.12
C SER A 829 11.12 -15.64 -12.71
N CYS A 830 12.03 -15.09 -11.91
CA CYS A 830 13.43 -14.96 -12.29
C CYS A 830 14.23 -16.24 -12.00
N THR A 831 13.66 -17.19 -11.27
CA THR A 831 14.29 -18.49 -10.92
C THR A 831 13.84 -19.62 -11.85
N GLU A 832 12.71 -19.46 -12.52
CA GLU A 832 12.17 -20.47 -13.44
C GLU A 832 12.97 -20.55 -14.74
N LYS A 833 13.53 -21.74 -15.02
CA LYS A 833 14.25 -22.04 -16.26
C LYS A 833 13.26 -22.34 -17.39
N ARG A 834 12.73 -21.29 -18.04
CA ARG A 834 11.70 -21.44 -19.09
C ARG A 834 12.23 -21.96 -20.42
N ARG A 835 13.48 -21.63 -20.78
CA ARG A 835 14.07 -22.02 -22.08
C ARG A 835 13.18 -21.57 -23.24
N TRP A 836 12.64 -20.37 -23.14
CA TRP A 836 11.59 -19.86 -23.99
C TRP A 836 11.98 -19.92 -25.46
N ARG A 837 13.21 -19.48 -25.78
CA ARG A 837 13.74 -19.53 -27.14
C ARG A 837 13.70 -20.94 -27.72
N ASN A 838 14.24 -21.92 -27.00
CA ASN A 838 14.35 -23.30 -27.49
C ASN A 838 13.00 -24.01 -27.56
N THR A 839 12.07 -23.66 -26.67
CA THR A 839 10.78 -24.32 -26.56
C THR A 839 9.76 -23.74 -27.54
N HIS A 840 9.82 -22.43 -27.79
CA HIS A 840 8.79 -21.73 -28.55
C HIS A 840 9.30 -21.08 -29.83
N CYS A 841 10.55 -20.61 -29.90
CA CYS A 841 11.02 -19.80 -31.03
C CYS A 841 11.83 -20.58 -32.08
N LEU A 842 12.47 -21.68 -31.69
CA LEU A 842 13.27 -22.51 -32.59
C LEU A 842 12.50 -23.74 -33.04
N ASP A 843 12.62 -24.06 -34.34
CA ASP A 843 12.20 -25.34 -34.91
C ASP A 843 13.40 -26.09 -35.52
N SER A 844 13.16 -27.27 -36.08
CA SER A 844 14.21 -28.07 -36.72
C SER A 844 14.83 -27.44 -37.98
N THR A 845 14.29 -26.32 -38.44
CA THR A 845 14.72 -25.58 -39.63
C THR A 845 15.37 -24.24 -39.29
N ALA A 846 15.60 -23.94 -38.00
CA ALA A 846 16.26 -22.72 -37.58
C ALA A 846 17.61 -22.52 -38.28
N THR A 847 17.81 -21.34 -38.86
CA THR A 847 19.07 -20.96 -39.50
C THR A 847 20.14 -20.67 -38.46
N ASP A 848 21.42 -20.71 -38.86
CA ASP A 848 22.55 -20.35 -37.99
C ASP A 848 22.33 -18.96 -37.34
N ASP A 849 21.78 -17.99 -38.09
CA ASP A 849 21.44 -16.67 -37.55
C ASP A 849 20.46 -16.76 -36.36
N LYS A 850 19.38 -17.56 -36.47
CA LYS A 850 18.42 -17.77 -35.37
C LYS A 850 19.04 -18.50 -34.17
N LEU A 851 20.03 -19.36 -34.41
CA LEU A 851 20.75 -20.05 -33.32
C LEU A 851 21.61 -19.08 -32.49
N THR A 852 21.98 -17.93 -33.05
CA THR A 852 22.68 -16.87 -32.33
C THR A 852 21.76 -15.89 -31.62
N GLN A 853 20.43 -16.03 -31.74
CA GLN A 853 19.46 -15.14 -31.12
C GLN A 853 19.14 -15.55 -29.66
N GLY A 854 18.52 -14.63 -28.91
CA GLY A 854 18.13 -14.83 -27.52
C GLY A 854 16.75 -14.26 -27.23
N VAL A 855 16.21 -14.59 -26.05
CA VAL A 855 14.95 -14.04 -25.54
C VAL A 855 15.22 -13.38 -24.19
N GLU A 856 14.62 -12.21 -23.96
CA GLU A 856 14.89 -11.37 -22.77
C GLU A 856 14.62 -12.13 -21.45
N MET A 857 13.57 -12.95 -21.40
CA MET A 857 13.19 -13.74 -20.22
C MET A 857 14.22 -14.84 -19.88
N ASP A 858 14.81 -15.47 -20.89
CA ASP A 858 15.85 -16.47 -20.67
C ASP A 858 17.12 -15.80 -20.10
N TRP A 859 17.45 -14.61 -20.62
CA TRP A 859 18.56 -13.80 -20.09
C TRP A 859 18.31 -13.28 -18.67
N LEU A 860 17.10 -12.86 -18.34
CA LEU A 860 16.69 -12.52 -16.97
C LEU A 860 17.01 -13.67 -16.01
N ALA A 861 16.53 -14.88 -16.33
CA ALA A 861 16.75 -16.06 -15.49
C ALA A 861 18.23 -16.43 -15.39
N PHE A 862 18.97 -16.30 -16.49
CA PHE A 862 20.41 -16.54 -16.51
C PHE A 862 21.20 -15.58 -15.61
N TYR A 863 20.98 -14.27 -15.73
CA TYR A 863 21.68 -13.29 -14.88
C TYR A 863 21.33 -13.48 -13.41
N TRP A 864 20.05 -13.75 -13.13
CA TRP A 864 19.61 -14.08 -11.78
C TRP A 864 20.36 -15.30 -11.23
N ALA A 865 20.40 -16.41 -11.98
CA ALA A 865 21.05 -17.64 -11.57
C ALA A 865 22.54 -17.46 -11.28
N ILE A 866 23.29 -16.80 -12.17
CA ILE A 866 24.73 -16.62 -11.95
C ILE A 866 25.02 -15.61 -10.82
N ASN A 867 24.15 -14.64 -10.58
CA ASN A 867 24.37 -13.63 -9.54
C ASN A 867 23.88 -14.04 -8.15
N THR A 868 22.89 -14.94 -8.06
CA THR A 868 22.29 -15.40 -6.79
C THR A 868 22.60 -16.86 -6.46
N GLY A 869 23.38 -17.54 -7.31
CA GLY A 869 23.83 -18.92 -7.10
C GLY A 869 24.65 -19.11 -5.81
N GLN A 870 25.07 -20.35 -5.56
CA GLN A 870 25.89 -20.69 -4.39
C GLN A 870 27.13 -19.79 -4.31
N ALA A 871 27.62 -19.49 -3.09
CA ALA A 871 28.69 -18.51 -2.91
C ALA A 871 29.97 -18.82 -3.72
N ALA A 872 30.28 -20.09 -3.97
CA ALA A 872 31.41 -20.54 -4.78
C ALA A 872 31.18 -20.46 -6.31
N GLU A 873 29.99 -20.04 -6.74
CA GLU A 873 29.53 -19.99 -8.13
C GLU A 873 28.94 -18.61 -8.48
N ARG A 874 28.81 -17.74 -7.48
CA ARG A 874 28.21 -16.41 -7.59
C ARG A 874 29.09 -15.46 -8.40
N TRP A 875 28.48 -14.80 -9.36
CA TRP A 875 29.02 -13.69 -10.15
C TRP A 875 28.44 -12.37 -9.66
N PRO A 876 29.19 -11.59 -8.86
CA PRO A 876 28.81 -10.22 -8.56
C PRO A 876 28.63 -9.41 -9.85
N THR A 877 27.71 -8.47 -9.86
CA THR A 877 27.40 -7.64 -11.05
C THR A 877 28.64 -6.92 -11.60
N ARG A 878 29.58 -6.56 -10.73
CA ARG A 878 30.90 -6.03 -11.12
C ARG A 878 31.66 -6.99 -12.03
N GLN A 879 31.72 -8.28 -11.70
CA GLN A 879 32.40 -9.30 -12.52
C GLN A 879 31.67 -9.54 -13.83
N ILE A 880 30.33 -9.47 -13.85
CA ILE A 880 29.54 -9.52 -15.09
C ILE A 880 29.97 -8.37 -16.02
N HIS A 881 30.02 -7.15 -15.52
CA HIS A 881 30.48 -6.00 -16.29
C HIS A 881 31.94 -6.10 -16.75
N ASP A 882 32.82 -6.67 -15.92
CA ASP A 882 34.22 -6.92 -16.29
C ASP A 882 34.34 -7.93 -17.43
N ALA A 883 33.54 -8.99 -17.40
CA ALA A 883 33.47 -9.97 -18.49
C ALA A 883 33.03 -9.30 -19.80
N TYR A 884 31.99 -8.46 -19.78
CA TYR A 884 31.58 -7.72 -20.98
C TYR A 884 32.67 -6.80 -21.51
N ARG A 885 33.30 -5.99 -20.64
CA ARG A 885 34.38 -5.08 -21.07
C ARG A 885 35.56 -5.83 -21.67
N SER A 886 35.92 -6.94 -21.06
CA SER A 886 36.97 -7.84 -21.56
C SER A 886 36.57 -8.44 -22.92
N ALA A 887 35.32 -8.87 -23.08
CA ALA A 887 34.79 -9.41 -24.35
C ALA A 887 34.77 -8.37 -25.49
N CYS A 888 34.49 -7.11 -25.16
CA CYS A 888 34.53 -5.99 -26.09
C CYS A 888 35.96 -5.59 -26.51
N GLY A 889 37.00 -6.19 -25.90
CA GLY A 889 38.39 -5.83 -26.16
C GLY A 889 38.73 -4.42 -25.68
N ALA A 890 37.99 -3.89 -24.71
CA ALA A 890 38.09 -2.50 -24.26
C ALA A 890 39.36 -2.28 -23.40
N ALA A 891 40.54 -2.30 -24.03
CA ALA A 891 41.79 -1.87 -23.44
C ALA A 891 41.88 -0.33 -23.26
N THR A 892 40.93 0.43 -23.83
CA THR A 892 41.03 1.89 -24.07
C THR A 892 40.03 2.77 -23.30
N GLY A 893 39.38 2.27 -22.24
CA GLY A 893 38.49 3.09 -21.40
C GLY A 893 37.14 3.50 -22.03
N GLU A 894 36.90 3.19 -23.31
CA GLU A 894 35.65 3.51 -24.02
C GLU A 894 34.51 2.48 -23.78
N GLY A 895 34.76 1.42 -23.01
CA GLY A 895 33.77 0.35 -22.77
C GLY A 895 33.30 -0.34 -24.05
N CYS A 896 32.11 -0.92 -24.02
CA CYS A 896 31.49 -1.70 -25.10
C CYS A 896 30.76 -0.83 -26.15
N ARG A 897 31.22 0.37 -26.47
CA ARG A 897 30.44 1.33 -27.29
C ARG A 897 30.08 0.77 -28.68
N GLN A 898 28.80 0.45 -28.88
CA GLN A 898 28.24 -0.19 -30.06
C GLN A 898 28.99 -1.47 -30.46
N ALA A 899 29.53 -2.19 -29.48
CA ALA A 899 30.24 -3.44 -29.71
C ALA A 899 29.24 -4.58 -29.94
N THR A 900 29.56 -5.45 -30.89
CA THR A 900 28.89 -6.75 -31.01
C THR A 900 29.67 -7.78 -30.21
N VAL A 901 29.04 -8.35 -29.18
CA VAL A 901 29.66 -9.36 -28.32
C VAL A 901 29.00 -10.70 -28.59
N SER A 902 29.73 -11.60 -29.24
CA SER A 902 29.28 -12.98 -29.38
C SER A 902 29.37 -13.71 -28.04
N TRP A 903 28.56 -14.76 -27.90
CA TRP A 903 28.62 -15.63 -26.72
C TRP A 903 30.02 -16.22 -26.50
N ALA A 904 30.70 -16.62 -27.58
CA ALA A 904 32.06 -17.15 -27.51
C ALA A 904 33.06 -16.11 -26.95
N GLN A 905 32.92 -14.84 -27.32
CA GLN A 905 33.75 -13.75 -26.79
C GLN A 905 33.44 -13.52 -25.30
N LEU A 906 32.16 -13.45 -24.93
CA LEU A 906 31.75 -13.25 -23.53
C LEU A 906 32.24 -14.39 -22.64
N ARG A 907 32.08 -15.63 -23.09
CA ARG A 907 32.57 -16.82 -22.40
C ARG A 907 34.09 -16.77 -22.22
N GLY A 908 34.84 -16.51 -23.29
CA GLY A 908 36.31 -16.40 -23.23
C GLY A 908 36.77 -15.30 -22.26
N ALA A 909 36.09 -14.16 -22.28
CA ALA A 909 36.34 -13.05 -21.38
C ALA A 909 35.99 -13.38 -19.91
N ALA A 910 34.89 -14.09 -19.69
CA ALA A 910 34.49 -14.56 -18.38
C ALA A 910 35.51 -15.56 -17.79
N PHE A 911 36.06 -16.47 -18.59
CA PHE A 911 37.20 -17.32 -18.16
C PHE A 911 38.42 -16.49 -17.73
N ALA A 912 38.64 -15.33 -18.36
CA ALA A 912 39.75 -14.44 -18.01
C ALA A 912 39.48 -13.60 -16.76
N VAL A 913 38.22 -13.29 -16.46
CA VAL A 913 37.78 -12.50 -15.29
C VAL A 913 37.58 -13.38 -14.05
N ALA A 914 37.12 -14.61 -14.23
CA ALA A 914 36.92 -15.56 -13.15
C ALA A 914 38.26 -15.96 -12.52
N GLU A 915 38.38 -15.81 -11.21
CA GLU A 915 39.56 -16.24 -10.45
C GLU A 915 39.72 -17.77 -10.43
N THR A 916 38.63 -18.52 -10.68
CA THR A 916 38.62 -19.99 -10.73
C THR A 916 37.92 -20.50 -12.00
N ASN A 917 38.38 -21.65 -12.51
CA ASN A 917 37.75 -22.30 -13.68
C ASN A 917 36.30 -22.76 -13.43
N GLU A 918 35.86 -22.85 -12.18
CA GLU A 918 34.50 -23.33 -11.84
C GLU A 918 33.43 -22.28 -12.15
N HIS A 919 33.70 -20.98 -11.97
CA HIS A 919 32.75 -19.90 -12.27
C HIS A 919 32.39 -19.82 -13.77
N ALA A 920 33.36 -20.11 -14.65
CA ALA A 920 33.16 -20.04 -16.09
C ALA A 920 32.49 -21.30 -16.67
N ARG A 921 32.28 -22.37 -15.88
CA ARG A 921 31.52 -23.55 -16.30
C ARG A 921 30.03 -23.25 -16.51
N PHE A 922 29.48 -22.27 -15.81
CA PHE A 922 28.11 -21.79 -15.98
C PHE A 922 27.89 -21.03 -17.29
N LEU A 923 28.96 -20.78 -18.04
CA LEU A 923 28.96 -20.24 -19.40
C LEU A 923 29.33 -21.32 -20.45
N GLU A 924 29.19 -22.62 -20.13
CA GLU A 924 29.49 -23.69 -21.08
C GLU A 924 28.39 -23.89 -22.13
N ASP A 925 28.75 -23.63 -23.39
CA ASP A 925 27.98 -24.08 -24.55
C ASP A 925 28.19 -25.58 -24.76
N THR A 926 27.17 -26.37 -24.47
CA THR A 926 27.15 -27.82 -24.71
C THR A 926 26.67 -28.20 -26.13
N GLY A 927 26.49 -27.26 -27.07
CA GLY A 927 26.31 -27.55 -28.51
C GLY A 927 25.00 -27.09 -29.17
N ARG A 928 24.44 -25.94 -28.75
CA ARG A 928 23.43 -25.15 -29.49
C ARG A 928 23.73 -23.70 -29.12
N GLU A 929 24.35 -22.95 -30.04
CA GLU A 929 25.37 -21.89 -29.82
C GLU A 929 25.11 -20.75 -28.79
N THR A 930 23.94 -20.68 -28.17
CA THR A 930 23.58 -19.71 -27.15
C THR A 930 22.83 -20.38 -25.99
N ARG A 931 23.45 -21.34 -25.29
CA ARG A 931 22.82 -22.08 -24.16
C ARG A 931 22.67 -21.25 -22.86
N VAL A 932 22.00 -20.11 -22.94
CA VAL A 932 21.42 -19.42 -21.76
C VAL A 932 20.46 -20.38 -21.01
N ASP A 933 19.90 -21.35 -21.74
CA ASP A 933 18.82 -22.25 -21.32
C ASP A 933 19.26 -23.56 -20.64
N ASP A 934 20.51 -24.00 -20.86
CA ASP A 934 21.05 -25.24 -20.29
C ASP A 934 22.10 -24.92 -19.22
N GLN A 935 21.63 -24.41 -18.09
CA GLN A 935 22.37 -24.51 -16.82
C GLN A 935 22.38 -25.99 -16.37
N PRO A 936 23.43 -26.46 -15.64
CA PRO A 936 23.52 -27.84 -15.15
C PRO A 936 22.32 -28.28 -14.30
#